data_AF-A0A7M1SVG1-F1
#
_entry.id   AF-A0A7M1SVG1-F1
#
_cell.length_a   1.000
_cell.length_b   1.000
_cell.length_c   1.000
_cell.angle_alpha   90.00
_cell.angle_beta   90.00
_cell.angle_gamma   90.00
#
_symmetry.space_group_name_H-M   'P 1'
#
loop_
_entity.id
_entity.type
_entity.pdbx_description
1 polymer ?
#
loop_
_entity_poly.entity_id
_entity_poly.type
_entity_poly.pdbx_seq_one_letter_code
_entity_poly.pdbx_strand_id
1 'polypeptide(L)'
;MFLTGDTLVYSATDLAIAHECEFQLLRRLDERLGRVPRLESTDPLRDRAARLGREHEATVLAGYQERFGAGVVEISDQRVPGSDGTADLDFSPAALARQQDATVAAMHAGADVIYQGGFFDGRFHGRADFLVREGEVDEMARYAVVDTKLARSAKPKAVLQLAAYADQVQRLQVPVAENLRLLLGDGSQTEHETAASVAVYRELRRHTQQLLDRHHADGGPVRWGEDWYTACLWCDHCKAEIERTRDVRMIWGVRTRHREALRQAGLKTIDAVAAADRAPTGVDARTWAGLHAQAVLQRRQEEAAVAGAPQVFSETLDRARLDELPAPDPGDVFFDFEGDPLWVDADRSVWGLEYLFGLMETDGSYVTFWAHDRSAEGRALEDFLAYLRERRARFPGMHVYHYAGYEQYTLRALARRHDVGVAEVNELLDGGVFVDLYRTVKASVRVSQSSYSLKKLEPLYMGAMLRDDDGVTTGADSVLAYEAACALREAGDETGFAERLDELADYNRYDCLSTFRLRDWLLAQRAALGPGEAVGAPTEAVGGPTEAVGGPTEAVGAPTEAEGESAPADRRAARAGGTPADGAPSPQPMLGAGASPVHSLDGLAPGLHQVNLTHHGSSVRSAPESAEVVAQVESLIGRAFTTEAGSHSLAASDILVVTSSAEQAAQIGGDLGEADGGLADVRIGTVDELGNARAAVVICSLAASTQQDVRGHLAELLSVERWGAAIGASRWATIVIRSATLTRRIPSNPTDLAAVGAFLRLCDGARERRPRHR
;
A
#
# COMPACT_ATOMS: atom_id res chain seq x y z
N MET A 1 15.75 7.25 -13.18
CA MET A 1 17.02 7.67 -12.57
C MET A 1 18.21 7.51 -13.50
N PHE A 2 19.12 8.48 -13.54
CA PHE A 2 20.39 8.45 -14.28
C PHE A 2 21.40 9.44 -13.66
N LEU A 3 22.67 9.37 -14.09
CA LEU A 3 23.73 10.28 -13.67
C LEU A 3 23.97 11.39 -14.70
N THR A 4 24.21 12.61 -14.22
CA THR A 4 24.64 13.76 -15.01
C THR A 4 25.92 14.32 -14.39
N GLY A 5 27.08 13.85 -14.88
CA GLY A 5 28.33 13.98 -14.13
C GLY A 5 28.22 13.22 -12.80
N ASP A 6 28.47 13.89 -11.68
CA ASP A 6 28.35 13.31 -10.33
C ASP A 6 26.95 13.49 -9.71
N THR A 7 26.00 14.12 -10.42
CA THR A 7 24.67 14.41 -9.89
C THR A 7 23.68 13.31 -10.28
N LEU A 8 23.00 12.74 -9.27
CA LEU A 8 21.89 11.82 -9.48
C LEU A 8 20.60 12.57 -9.83
N VAL A 9 20.02 12.22 -10.97
CA VAL A 9 18.74 12.72 -11.46
C VAL A 9 17.68 11.62 -11.32
N TYR A 10 16.58 11.91 -10.63
CA TYR A 10 15.48 10.98 -10.36
C TYR A 10 14.13 11.53 -10.86
N SER A 11 13.16 10.64 -11.05
CA SER A 11 11.80 11.00 -11.50
C SER A 11 10.77 10.94 -10.39
N ALA A 12 9.53 11.37 -10.68
CA ALA A 12 8.39 11.15 -9.78
C ALA A 12 8.13 9.65 -9.53
N THR A 13 8.38 8.79 -10.53
CA THR A 13 8.28 7.33 -10.38
C THR A 13 9.33 6.80 -9.42
N ASP A 14 10.58 7.28 -9.51
CA ASP A 14 11.65 6.90 -8.58
C ASP A 14 11.27 7.29 -7.14
N LEU A 15 10.65 8.46 -6.95
CA LEU A 15 10.15 8.88 -5.64
C LEU A 15 9.03 7.95 -5.12
N ALA A 16 8.05 7.61 -5.96
CA ALA A 16 7.01 6.67 -5.57
C ALA A 16 7.59 5.31 -5.11
N ILE A 17 8.58 4.80 -5.86
CA ILE A 17 9.30 3.56 -5.48
C ILE A 17 10.04 3.72 -4.16
N ALA A 18 10.70 4.86 -3.93
CA ALA A 18 11.43 5.12 -2.69
C ALA A 18 10.55 4.92 -1.46
N HIS A 19 9.28 5.33 -1.52
CA HIS A 19 8.40 5.27 -0.35
C HIS A 19 7.56 4.00 -0.26
N GLU A 20 7.43 3.24 -1.34
CA GLU A 20 6.92 1.87 -1.29
C GLU A 20 8.04 0.91 -0.82
N CYS A 21 9.26 1.06 -1.31
CA CYS A 21 10.41 0.21 -1.02
C CYS A 21 11.76 0.91 -1.30
N GLU A 22 12.38 1.47 -0.27
CA GLU A 22 13.72 2.09 -0.37
C GLU A 22 14.78 1.11 -0.90
N PHE A 23 14.72 -0.16 -0.48
CA PHE A 23 15.59 -1.20 -1.00
C PHE A 23 15.51 -1.33 -2.54
N GLN A 24 14.30 -1.28 -3.10
CA GLN A 24 14.09 -1.39 -4.53
C GLN A 24 14.66 -0.19 -5.26
N LEU A 25 14.50 1.02 -4.71
CA LEU A 25 15.10 2.23 -5.26
C LEU A 25 16.62 2.09 -5.36
N LEU A 26 17.26 1.74 -4.24
CA LEU A 26 18.72 1.59 -4.16
C LEU A 26 19.22 0.49 -5.10
N ARG A 27 18.48 -0.63 -5.16
CA ARG A 27 18.81 -1.72 -6.07
C ARG A 27 18.71 -1.30 -7.54
N ARG A 28 17.68 -0.55 -7.93
CA ARG A 28 17.55 0.00 -9.28
C ARG A 28 18.68 0.99 -9.60
N LEU A 29 19.13 1.77 -8.62
CA LEU A 29 20.32 2.61 -8.80
C LEU A 29 21.55 1.74 -9.07
N ASP A 30 21.78 0.66 -8.31
CA ASP A 30 22.90 -0.25 -8.54
C ASP A 30 22.87 -0.91 -9.92
N GLU A 31 21.69 -1.29 -10.41
CA GLU A 31 21.51 -1.81 -11.78
C GLU A 31 21.92 -0.78 -12.83
N ARG A 32 21.48 0.48 -12.65
CA ARG A 32 21.81 1.59 -13.55
C ARG A 32 23.29 1.95 -13.55
N LEU A 33 23.96 1.77 -12.42
CA LEU A 33 25.40 1.98 -12.27
C LEU A 33 26.24 0.75 -12.67
N GLY A 34 25.60 -0.35 -13.08
CA GLY A 34 26.29 -1.59 -13.44
C GLY A 34 26.96 -2.30 -12.25
N ARG A 35 26.58 -1.95 -11.01
CA ARG A 35 27.09 -2.60 -9.79
C ARG A 35 26.52 -4.02 -9.62
N VAL A 36 25.33 -4.25 -10.18
CA VAL A 36 24.61 -5.54 -10.15
C VAL A 36 23.87 -5.76 -11.47
N PRO A 37 23.59 -7.02 -11.87
CA PRO A 37 22.76 -7.29 -13.03
C PRO A 37 21.34 -6.74 -12.86
N ARG A 38 20.75 -6.26 -13.95
CA ARG A 38 19.36 -5.81 -13.99
C ARG A 38 18.42 -6.99 -13.76
N LEU A 39 17.44 -6.82 -12.87
CA LEU A 39 16.37 -7.79 -12.74
C LEU A 39 15.41 -7.69 -13.95
N GLU A 40 15.33 -8.75 -14.73
CA GLU A 40 14.31 -8.90 -15.76
C GLU A 40 13.01 -9.36 -15.10
N SER A 41 11.93 -8.59 -15.32
CA SER A 41 10.59 -8.90 -14.84
C SER A 41 9.64 -8.53 -15.97
N THR A 42 8.98 -9.54 -16.54
CA THR A 42 7.91 -9.38 -17.52
C THR A 42 6.59 -9.59 -16.81
N ASP A 43 5.69 -8.62 -16.94
CA ASP A 43 4.36 -8.66 -16.35
C ASP A 43 3.38 -8.18 -17.43
N PRO A 44 2.91 -9.07 -18.31
CA PRO A 44 2.15 -8.66 -19.50
C PRO A 44 0.85 -7.90 -19.15
N LEU A 45 0.25 -8.14 -17.98
CA LEU A 45 -0.86 -7.32 -17.51
C LEU A 45 -0.46 -5.87 -17.23
N ARG A 46 0.73 -5.66 -16.68
CA ARG A 46 1.25 -4.30 -16.45
C ARG A 46 1.43 -3.57 -17.77
N ASP A 47 1.88 -4.28 -18.79
CA ASP A 47 2.02 -3.74 -20.15
C ASP A 47 0.64 -3.41 -20.76
N ARG A 48 -0.36 -4.29 -20.56
CA ARG A 48 -1.76 -4.04 -20.94
C ARG A 48 -2.35 -2.84 -20.21
N ALA A 49 -2.21 -2.77 -18.88
CA ALA A 49 -2.67 -1.65 -18.07
C ALA A 49 -2.00 -0.32 -18.48
N ALA A 50 -0.71 -0.36 -18.81
CA ALA A 50 0.01 0.81 -19.32
C ALA A 50 -0.51 1.26 -20.69
N ARG A 51 -0.89 0.33 -21.58
CA ARG A 51 -1.54 0.63 -22.87
C ARG A 51 -2.90 1.29 -22.66
N LEU A 52 -3.78 0.68 -21.86
CA LEU A 52 -5.10 1.23 -21.53
C LEU A 52 -5.01 2.60 -20.84
N GLY A 53 -3.98 2.81 -20.02
CA GLY A 53 -3.68 4.11 -19.40
C GLY A 53 -3.38 5.19 -20.44
N ARG A 54 -2.58 4.90 -21.47
CA ARG A 54 -2.31 5.83 -22.57
C ARG A 54 -3.56 6.14 -23.40
N GLU A 55 -4.43 5.16 -23.61
CA GLU A 55 -5.70 5.34 -24.32
C GLU A 55 -6.68 6.23 -23.53
N HIS A 56 -6.71 6.09 -22.20
CA HIS A 56 -7.45 6.98 -21.31
C HIS A 56 -6.93 8.42 -21.38
N GLU A 57 -5.61 8.60 -21.27
CA GLU A 57 -4.95 9.91 -21.41
C GLU A 57 -5.26 10.58 -22.75
N ALA A 58 -5.19 9.82 -23.86
CA ALA A 58 -5.52 10.30 -25.20
C ALA A 58 -6.99 10.70 -25.34
N THR A 59 -7.91 9.97 -24.69
CA THR A 59 -9.34 10.33 -24.67
C THR A 59 -9.55 11.66 -23.96
N VAL A 60 -8.88 11.87 -22.82
CA VAL A 60 -8.94 13.15 -22.08
C VAL A 60 -8.35 14.30 -22.91
N LEU A 61 -7.22 14.07 -23.58
CA LEU A 61 -6.62 15.05 -24.48
C LEU A 61 -7.59 15.45 -25.60
N ALA A 62 -8.26 14.49 -26.23
CA ALA A 62 -9.24 14.76 -27.27
C ALA A 62 -10.38 15.66 -26.76
N GLY A 63 -10.87 15.42 -25.53
CA GLY A 63 -11.86 16.27 -24.90
C GLY A 63 -11.38 17.71 -24.65
N TYR A 64 -10.11 17.89 -24.25
CA TYR A 64 -9.51 19.22 -24.14
C TYR A 64 -9.35 19.92 -25.50
N GLN A 65 -8.94 19.18 -26.53
CA GLN A 65 -8.79 19.70 -27.89
C GLN A 65 -10.15 20.13 -28.47
N GLU A 66 -11.21 19.36 -28.24
CA GLU A 66 -12.57 19.74 -28.62
C GLU A 66 -13.02 21.04 -27.92
N ARG A 67 -12.71 21.18 -26.63
CA ARG A 67 -13.15 22.32 -25.83
C ARG A 67 -12.35 23.61 -26.11
N PHE A 68 -11.03 23.51 -26.27
CA PHE A 68 -10.12 24.66 -26.29
C PHE A 68 -9.44 24.88 -27.65
N GLY A 69 -9.49 23.91 -28.56
CA GLY A 69 -8.87 24.01 -29.89
C GLY A 69 -7.40 24.42 -29.82
N ALA A 70 -7.07 25.57 -30.41
CA ALA A 70 -5.71 26.13 -30.41
C ALA A 70 -5.20 26.57 -29.02
N GLY A 71 -6.05 26.58 -27.98
CA GLY A 71 -5.66 26.81 -26.60
C GLY A 71 -4.95 25.62 -25.94
N VAL A 72 -4.93 24.45 -26.59
CA VAL A 72 -4.13 23.29 -26.17
C VAL A 72 -2.73 23.36 -26.77
N VAL A 73 -1.72 23.47 -25.92
CA VAL A 73 -0.30 23.47 -26.32
C VAL A 73 0.33 22.14 -25.91
N GLU A 74 0.79 21.36 -26.90
CA GLU A 74 1.51 20.11 -26.67
C GLU A 74 3.02 20.34 -26.62
N ILE A 75 3.66 19.90 -25.55
CA ILE A 75 5.12 19.96 -25.41
C ILE A 75 5.72 18.67 -25.96
N SER A 76 6.38 18.77 -27.10
CA SER A 76 6.97 17.60 -27.76
C SER A 76 8.08 16.95 -26.94
N ASP A 77 8.12 15.62 -26.95
CA ASP A 77 9.28 14.90 -26.46
C ASP A 77 10.48 15.03 -27.41
N GLN A 78 11.69 15.05 -26.84
CA GLN A 78 12.92 14.99 -27.63
C GLN A 78 13.31 13.52 -27.72
N ARG A 79 13.55 13.04 -28.94
CA ARG A 79 13.92 11.65 -29.19
C ARG A 79 15.29 11.54 -29.84
N VAL A 80 16.03 10.51 -29.45
CA VAL A 80 17.34 10.14 -29.99
C VAL A 80 17.30 8.71 -30.53
N PRO A 81 18.14 8.34 -31.50
CA PRO A 81 18.24 6.95 -31.96
C PRO A 81 18.60 6.02 -30.80
N GLY A 82 17.74 5.05 -30.53
CA GLY A 82 17.93 3.99 -29.54
C GLY A 82 18.84 2.87 -30.05
N SER A 83 19.34 2.05 -29.14
CA SER A 83 20.29 0.97 -29.44
C SER A 83 19.70 -0.18 -30.29
N ASP A 84 18.38 -0.29 -30.32
CA ASP A 84 17.60 -1.30 -31.07
C ASP A 84 16.98 -0.73 -32.37
N GLY A 85 17.33 0.50 -32.75
CA GLY A 85 16.77 1.19 -33.91
C GLY A 85 15.43 1.87 -33.65
N THR A 86 14.91 1.85 -32.41
CA THR A 86 13.78 2.67 -31.99
C THR A 86 14.21 4.11 -31.68
N ALA A 87 13.28 5.00 -31.36
CA ALA A 87 13.57 6.37 -30.95
C ALA A 87 13.35 6.50 -29.43
N ASP A 88 14.44 6.55 -28.68
CA ASP A 88 14.46 6.69 -27.22
C ASP A 88 14.24 8.14 -26.78
N LEU A 89 13.66 8.33 -25.60
CA LEU A 89 13.58 9.66 -24.99
C LEU A 89 14.97 10.19 -24.65
N ASP A 90 15.27 11.42 -25.07
CA ASP A 90 16.50 12.11 -24.72
C ASP A 90 16.41 12.68 -23.30
N PHE A 91 17.01 11.96 -22.35
CA PHE A 91 17.12 12.38 -20.95
C PHE A 91 18.36 13.24 -20.66
N SER A 92 19.05 13.75 -21.69
CA SER A 92 20.17 14.67 -21.45
C SER A 92 19.71 15.94 -20.71
N PRO A 93 20.53 16.53 -19.81
CA PRO A 93 20.18 17.76 -19.12
C PRO A 93 19.72 18.88 -20.05
N ALA A 94 20.34 18.99 -21.23
CA ALA A 94 19.99 19.99 -22.22
C ALA A 94 18.61 19.75 -22.84
N ALA A 95 18.24 18.50 -23.12
CA ALA A 95 16.90 18.16 -23.62
C ALA A 95 15.82 18.41 -22.57
N LEU A 96 16.07 18.00 -21.33
CA LEU A 96 15.15 18.22 -20.20
C LEU A 96 14.96 19.71 -19.89
N ALA A 97 16.04 20.50 -19.95
CA ALA A 97 15.96 21.96 -19.81
C ALA A 97 15.10 22.59 -20.93
N ARG A 98 15.30 22.18 -22.20
CA ARG A 98 14.48 22.67 -23.32
C ARG A 98 12.99 22.36 -23.15
N GLN A 99 12.65 21.18 -22.63
CA GLN A 99 11.25 20.83 -22.34
C GLN A 99 10.64 21.73 -21.26
N GLN A 100 11.40 22.02 -20.21
CA GLN A 100 10.97 22.99 -19.19
C GLN A 100 10.80 24.39 -19.77
N ASP A 101 11.76 24.87 -20.56
CA ASP A 101 11.69 26.19 -21.19
C ASP A 101 10.43 26.33 -22.07
N ALA A 102 10.11 25.28 -22.85
CA ALA A 102 8.88 25.24 -23.66
C ALA A 102 7.61 25.25 -22.79
N THR A 103 7.61 24.51 -21.68
CA THR A 103 6.49 24.47 -20.72
C THR A 103 6.28 25.84 -20.07
N VAL A 104 7.36 26.49 -19.62
CA VAL A 104 7.33 27.84 -19.04
C VAL A 104 6.86 28.88 -20.05
N ALA A 105 7.33 28.80 -21.29
CA ALA A 105 6.89 29.68 -22.36
C ALA A 105 5.38 29.54 -22.63
N ALA A 106 4.84 28.32 -22.65
CA ALA A 106 3.41 28.07 -22.80
C ALA A 106 2.61 28.61 -21.60
N MET A 107 3.13 28.47 -20.36
CA MET A 107 2.50 29.03 -19.16
C MET A 107 2.36 30.54 -19.23
N HIS A 108 3.47 31.24 -19.57
CA HIS A 108 3.50 32.70 -19.71
C HIS A 108 2.70 33.23 -20.90
N ALA A 109 2.56 32.43 -21.96
CA ALA A 109 1.67 32.75 -23.08
C ALA A 109 0.18 32.60 -22.71
N GLY A 110 -0.14 32.05 -21.54
CA GLY A 110 -1.51 31.90 -21.06
C GLY A 110 -2.30 30.79 -21.74
N ALA A 111 -1.63 29.70 -22.16
CA ALA A 111 -2.29 28.53 -22.75
C ALA A 111 -3.42 28.01 -21.84
N ASP A 112 -4.56 27.63 -22.43
CA ASP A 112 -5.68 27.10 -21.64
C ASP A 112 -5.34 25.71 -21.07
N VAL A 113 -4.64 24.89 -21.86
CA VAL A 113 -4.15 23.56 -21.47
C VAL A 113 -2.74 23.36 -22.03
N ILE A 114 -1.82 22.90 -21.19
CA ILE A 114 -0.50 22.43 -21.62
C ILE A 114 -0.45 20.92 -21.44
N TYR A 115 -0.33 20.18 -22.54
CA TYR A 115 -0.23 18.72 -22.55
C TYR A 115 1.25 18.31 -22.55
N GLN A 116 1.60 17.32 -21.72
CA GLN A 116 2.96 16.77 -21.56
C GLN A 116 4.00 17.79 -21.08
N GLY A 117 3.60 18.73 -20.21
CA GLY A 117 4.50 19.75 -19.65
C GLY A 117 5.68 19.15 -18.88
N GLY A 118 6.91 19.48 -19.31
CA GLY A 118 8.16 18.95 -18.75
C GLY A 118 8.75 19.84 -17.65
N PHE A 119 9.33 19.22 -16.63
CA PHE A 119 10.03 19.90 -15.53
C PHE A 119 11.42 19.30 -15.29
N PHE A 120 12.39 20.16 -15.00
CA PHE A 120 13.76 19.77 -14.70
C PHE A 120 14.48 20.79 -13.81
N ASP A 121 14.90 20.36 -12.61
CA ASP A 121 15.58 21.24 -11.65
C ASP A 121 17.04 20.86 -11.36
N GLY A 122 17.63 20.04 -12.22
CA GLY A 122 18.99 19.52 -12.06
C GLY A 122 19.09 18.23 -11.24
N ARG A 123 18.10 17.92 -10.39
CA ARG A 123 18.05 16.66 -9.61
C ARG A 123 16.77 15.87 -9.85
N PHE A 124 15.69 16.54 -10.20
CA PHE A 124 14.41 15.94 -10.52
C PHE A 124 14.06 16.21 -11.97
N HIS A 125 13.47 15.22 -12.64
CA HIS A 125 12.80 15.39 -13.92
C HIS A 125 11.41 14.76 -13.91
N GLY A 126 10.48 15.31 -14.68
CA GLY A 126 9.17 14.71 -14.81
C GLY A 126 8.30 15.41 -15.84
N ARG A 127 7.14 14.80 -16.12
CA ARG A 127 6.22 15.27 -17.14
C ARG A 127 4.80 15.18 -16.60
N ALA A 128 4.13 16.32 -16.50
CA ALA A 128 2.72 16.37 -16.16
C ALA A 128 1.90 16.00 -17.39
N ASP A 129 0.86 15.19 -17.22
CA ASP A 129 -0.06 14.89 -18.33
C ASP A 129 -0.68 16.21 -18.80
N PHE A 130 -1.27 16.98 -17.88
CA PHE A 130 -1.93 18.25 -18.18
C PHE A 130 -1.63 19.33 -17.14
N LEU A 131 -1.45 20.56 -17.61
CA LEU A 131 -1.52 21.78 -16.80
C LEU A 131 -2.67 22.61 -17.33
N VAL A 132 -3.69 22.83 -16.51
CA VAL A 132 -4.94 23.47 -16.94
C VAL A 132 -5.07 24.82 -16.27
N ARG A 133 -5.28 25.88 -17.07
CA ARG A 133 -5.42 27.25 -16.56
C ARG A 133 -6.70 27.40 -15.73
N GLU A 134 -6.57 27.98 -14.55
CA GLU A 134 -7.63 28.23 -13.57
C GLU A 134 -7.59 29.68 -13.07
N GLY A 135 -7.96 30.59 -13.97
CA GLY A 135 -7.94 32.03 -13.71
C GLY A 135 -6.52 32.59 -13.67
N GLU A 136 -6.38 33.72 -12.98
CA GLU A 136 -5.14 34.50 -12.94
C GLU A 136 -4.91 35.09 -11.55
N VAL A 137 -3.65 35.30 -11.19
CA VAL A 137 -3.20 36.01 -9.98
C VAL A 137 -2.18 37.04 -10.43
N ASP A 138 -2.41 38.31 -10.10
CA ASP A 138 -1.54 39.44 -10.49
C ASP A 138 -1.20 39.43 -12.01
N GLU A 139 -2.22 39.27 -12.86
CA GLU A 139 -2.12 39.18 -14.34
C GLU A 139 -1.34 37.96 -14.87
N MET A 140 -0.92 37.04 -13.99
CA MET A 140 -0.27 35.78 -14.37
C MET A 140 -1.27 34.63 -14.34
N ALA A 141 -1.29 33.81 -15.39
CA ALA A 141 -2.11 32.61 -15.45
C ALA A 141 -1.78 31.66 -14.29
N ARG A 142 -2.84 31.21 -13.60
CA ARG A 142 -2.75 30.20 -12.53
C ARG A 142 -3.04 28.83 -13.12
N TYR A 143 -2.23 27.82 -12.81
CA TYR A 143 -2.39 26.47 -13.38
C TYR A 143 -2.68 25.41 -12.31
N ALA A 144 -3.66 24.55 -12.58
CA ALA A 144 -3.84 23.28 -11.88
C ALA A 144 -3.03 22.18 -12.56
N VAL A 145 -2.39 21.35 -11.75
CA VAL A 145 -1.75 20.12 -12.24
C VAL A 145 -2.82 19.04 -12.29
N VAL A 146 -3.01 18.47 -13.48
CA VAL A 146 -4.03 17.46 -13.77
C VAL A 146 -3.34 16.22 -14.35
N ASP A 147 -3.67 15.05 -13.83
CA ASP A 147 -3.10 13.77 -14.25
C ASP A 147 -4.21 12.74 -14.44
N THR A 148 -4.03 11.89 -15.45
CA THR A 148 -5.01 10.88 -15.82
C THR A 148 -4.57 9.54 -15.29
N LYS A 149 -5.47 8.85 -14.59
CA LYS A 149 -5.20 7.51 -14.04
C LYS A 149 -6.32 6.58 -14.42
N LEU A 150 -5.95 5.43 -14.96
CA LEU A 150 -6.89 4.35 -15.27
C LEU A 150 -7.58 3.80 -14.01
N ALA A 151 -6.95 3.96 -12.85
CA ALA A 151 -7.52 3.56 -11.57
C ALA A 151 -8.85 4.29 -11.28
N ARG A 152 -9.72 3.63 -10.52
CA ARG A 152 -11.06 4.13 -10.12
C ARG A 152 -11.07 4.85 -8.77
N SER A 153 -9.95 4.79 -8.07
CA SER A 153 -9.76 5.45 -6.79
C SER A 153 -8.46 6.26 -6.83
N ALA A 154 -8.49 7.43 -6.20
CA ALA A 154 -7.29 8.24 -6.06
C ALA A 154 -6.28 7.52 -5.16
N LYS A 155 -5.12 7.16 -5.74
CA LYS A 155 -4.02 6.57 -4.98
C LYS A 155 -3.09 7.67 -4.47
N PRO A 156 -2.64 7.63 -3.20
CA PRO A 156 -1.72 8.62 -2.64
C PRO A 156 -0.45 8.85 -3.48
N LYS A 157 0.08 7.80 -4.12
CA LYS A 157 1.24 7.93 -5.02
C LYS A 157 0.97 8.82 -6.25
N ALA A 158 -0.26 8.81 -6.78
CA ALA A 158 -0.65 9.67 -7.89
C ALA A 158 -0.79 11.13 -7.43
N VAL A 159 -1.35 11.35 -6.24
CA VAL A 159 -1.41 12.69 -5.62
C VAL A 159 -0.01 13.25 -5.37
N LEU A 160 0.94 12.42 -4.93
CA LEU A 160 2.33 12.83 -4.74
C LEU A 160 3.07 13.11 -6.05
N GLN A 161 2.75 12.40 -7.13
CA GLN A 161 3.25 12.72 -8.47
C GLN A 161 2.77 14.11 -8.90
N LEU A 162 1.48 14.41 -8.71
CA LEU A 162 0.92 15.75 -8.97
C LEU A 162 1.57 16.83 -8.10
N ALA A 163 1.77 16.55 -6.82
CA ALA A 163 2.46 17.45 -5.89
C ALA A 163 3.91 17.73 -6.31
N ALA A 164 4.60 16.73 -6.89
CA ALA A 164 5.93 16.91 -7.43
C ALA A 164 5.97 17.96 -8.53
N TYR A 165 4.98 17.94 -9.43
CA TYR A 165 4.87 18.92 -10.52
C TYR A 165 4.42 20.29 -10.00
N ALA A 166 3.47 20.32 -9.06
CA ALA A 166 3.04 21.57 -8.43
C ALA A 166 4.19 22.29 -7.70
N ASP A 167 5.09 21.54 -7.04
CA ASP A 167 6.31 22.10 -6.46
C ASP A 167 7.21 22.73 -7.53
N GLN A 168 7.32 22.13 -8.72
CA GLN A 168 8.10 22.71 -9.82
C GLN A 168 7.47 23.99 -10.38
N VAL A 169 6.15 24.01 -10.57
CA VAL A 169 5.41 25.22 -10.97
C VAL A 169 5.65 26.36 -9.97
N GLN A 170 5.55 26.08 -8.67
CA GLN A 170 5.85 27.07 -7.62
C GLN A 170 7.31 27.57 -7.67
N ARG A 171 8.28 26.68 -7.92
CA ARG A 171 9.70 27.04 -8.03
C ARG A 171 10.01 27.91 -9.24
N LEU A 172 9.23 27.76 -10.31
CA LEU A 172 9.28 28.60 -11.51
C LEU A 172 8.53 29.93 -11.33
N GLN A 173 8.03 30.21 -10.13
CA GLN A 173 7.29 31.44 -9.78
C GLN A 173 6.00 31.65 -10.58
N VAL A 174 5.39 30.55 -11.05
CA VAL A 174 4.06 30.56 -11.67
C VAL A 174 3.01 30.25 -10.60
N PRO A 175 1.87 30.98 -10.55
CA PRO A 175 0.79 30.66 -9.62
C PRO A 175 0.24 29.26 -9.87
N VAL A 176 0.13 28.45 -8.81
CA VAL A 176 -0.49 27.12 -8.85
C VAL A 176 -1.89 27.17 -8.24
N ALA A 177 -2.80 26.35 -8.76
CA ALA A 177 -4.15 26.21 -8.23
C ALA A 177 -4.17 25.65 -6.80
N GLU A 178 -5.25 25.93 -6.08
CA GLU A 178 -5.46 25.46 -4.70
C GLU A 178 -5.56 23.94 -4.61
N ASN A 179 -6.07 23.29 -5.67
CA ASN A 179 -6.26 21.85 -5.74
C ASN A 179 -5.50 21.21 -6.92
N LEU A 180 -4.92 20.05 -6.65
CA LEU A 180 -4.45 19.07 -7.63
C LEU A 180 -5.65 18.23 -8.09
N ARG A 181 -5.68 17.79 -9.36
CA ARG A 181 -6.81 17.02 -9.89
C ARG A 181 -6.37 15.70 -10.54
N LEU A 182 -7.06 14.63 -10.18
CA LEU A 182 -6.94 13.33 -10.84
C LEU A 182 -8.22 13.04 -11.63
N LEU A 183 -8.05 12.68 -12.90
CA LEU A 183 -9.12 12.21 -13.77
C LEU A 183 -9.06 10.68 -13.88
N LEU A 184 -10.06 10.01 -13.30
CA LEU A 184 -10.06 8.57 -13.07
C LEU A 184 -10.67 7.78 -14.24
N GLY A 185 -10.42 6.47 -14.27
CA GLY A 185 -10.81 5.59 -15.37
C GLY A 185 -12.31 5.33 -15.49
N ASP A 186 -13.10 5.75 -14.49
CA ASP A 186 -14.57 5.74 -14.48
C ASP A 186 -15.16 7.10 -14.89
N GLY A 187 -14.32 8.05 -15.30
CA GLY A 187 -14.70 9.42 -15.65
C GLY A 187 -14.88 10.36 -14.46
N SER A 188 -14.73 9.88 -13.22
CA SER A 188 -14.81 10.74 -12.04
C SER A 188 -13.56 11.61 -11.87
N GLN A 189 -13.70 12.72 -11.15
CA GLN A 189 -12.60 13.61 -10.78
C GLN A 189 -12.45 13.63 -9.26
N THR A 190 -11.21 13.59 -8.78
CA THR A 190 -10.90 13.85 -7.37
C THR A 190 -9.97 15.05 -7.23
N GLU A 191 -10.15 15.81 -6.15
CA GLU A 191 -9.38 17.02 -5.85
C GLU A 191 -8.62 16.85 -4.53
N HIS A 192 -7.39 17.37 -4.49
CA HIS A 192 -6.51 17.25 -3.33
C HIS A 192 -5.79 18.58 -3.09
N GLU A 193 -5.76 19.06 -1.85
CA GLU A 193 -5.15 20.35 -1.51
C GLU A 193 -3.67 20.38 -1.93
N THR A 194 -3.31 21.35 -2.78
CA THR A 194 -1.95 21.50 -3.32
C THR A 194 -0.95 21.74 -2.21
N ALA A 195 -1.23 22.64 -1.28
CA ALA A 195 -0.28 23.01 -0.23
C ALA A 195 0.06 21.84 0.70
N ALA A 196 -0.95 21.09 1.16
CA ALA A 196 -0.74 19.90 1.99
C ALA A 196 0.06 18.82 1.23
N SER A 197 -0.32 18.54 -0.01
CA SER A 197 0.33 17.50 -0.82
C SER A 197 1.79 17.84 -1.15
N VAL A 198 2.08 19.11 -1.47
CA VAL A 198 3.45 19.61 -1.69
C VAL A 198 4.31 19.50 -0.43
N ALA A 199 3.75 19.75 0.76
CA ALA A 199 4.48 19.60 2.01
C ALA A 199 4.93 18.16 2.24
N VAL A 200 4.06 17.18 1.98
CA VAL A 200 4.44 15.76 2.01
C VAL A 200 5.51 15.47 0.98
N TYR A 201 5.31 15.87 -0.28
CA TYR A 201 6.29 15.67 -1.35
C TYR A 201 7.68 16.21 -0.99
N ARG A 202 7.77 17.41 -0.40
CA ARG A 202 9.07 18.02 -0.01
C ARG A 202 9.80 17.21 1.06
N GLU A 203 9.09 16.70 2.08
CA GLU A 203 9.68 15.83 3.11
C GLU A 203 10.22 14.54 2.49
N LEU A 204 9.38 13.90 1.68
CA LEU A 204 9.65 12.66 0.97
C LEU A 204 10.82 12.79 -0.02
N ARG A 205 10.85 13.89 -0.76
CA ARG A 205 11.92 14.25 -1.70
C ARG A 205 13.26 14.40 -0.97
N ARG A 206 13.28 15.12 0.15
CA ARG A 206 14.52 15.37 0.93
C ARG A 206 15.11 14.06 1.44
N HIS A 207 14.27 13.19 1.99
CA HIS A 207 14.70 11.87 2.48
C HIS A 207 15.24 10.99 1.35
N THR A 208 14.55 10.96 0.20
CA THR A 208 14.99 10.19 -0.96
C THR A 208 16.34 10.67 -1.51
N GLN A 209 16.56 11.99 -1.57
CA GLN A 209 17.86 12.55 -1.96
C GLN A 209 18.97 12.13 -0.99
N GLN A 210 18.73 12.18 0.32
CA GLN A 210 19.69 11.74 1.33
C GLN A 210 20.03 10.25 1.19
N LEU A 211 19.02 9.42 0.94
CA LEU A 211 19.18 7.97 0.75
C LEU A 211 20.06 7.68 -0.48
N LEU A 212 19.77 8.33 -1.61
CA LEU A 212 20.50 8.18 -2.85
C LEU A 212 21.94 8.71 -2.75
N ASP A 213 22.13 9.89 -2.16
CA ASP A 213 23.46 10.51 -2.02
C ASP A 213 24.37 9.68 -1.11
N ARG A 214 23.83 9.16 0.01
CA ARG A 214 24.55 8.24 0.90
C ARG A 214 24.97 6.98 0.15
N HIS A 215 24.03 6.31 -0.52
CA HIS A 215 24.29 5.06 -1.22
C HIS A 215 25.27 5.22 -2.39
N HIS A 216 25.18 6.35 -3.09
CA HIS A 216 26.12 6.68 -4.15
C HIS A 216 27.53 6.85 -3.60
N ALA A 217 27.68 7.60 -2.50
CA ALA A 217 28.96 7.84 -1.83
C ALA A 217 29.60 6.58 -1.25
N ASP A 218 28.79 5.63 -0.74
CA ASP A 218 29.28 4.35 -0.21
C ASP A 218 29.91 3.46 -1.31
N GLY A 219 29.58 3.68 -2.58
CA GLY A 219 30.26 3.10 -3.75
C GLY A 219 29.95 1.63 -4.07
N GLY A 220 29.39 0.89 -3.12
CA GLY A 220 29.05 -0.54 -3.26
C GLY A 220 27.56 -0.80 -3.55
N PRO A 221 27.20 -2.04 -3.90
CA PRO A 221 25.80 -2.44 -4.02
C PRO A 221 25.11 -2.49 -2.65
N VAL A 222 23.81 -2.18 -2.63
CA VAL A 222 23.00 -2.23 -1.41
C VAL A 222 22.97 -3.67 -0.87
N ARG A 223 23.21 -3.82 0.44
CA ARG A 223 23.28 -5.13 1.10
C ARG A 223 21.94 -5.46 1.73
N TRP A 224 21.40 -6.65 1.44
CA TRP A 224 20.12 -7.08 1.99
C TRP A 224 20.13 -7.18 3.53
N GLY A 225 19.11 -6.58 4.15
CA GLY A 225 18.85 -6.69 5.58
C GLY A 225 19.69 -5.74 6.44
N GLU A 226 19.97 -4.53 5.96
CA GLU A 226 20.50 -3.44 6.80
C GLU A 226 19.35 -2.56 7.30
N ASP A 227 19.56 -1.87 8.43
CA ASP A 227 18.49 -1.17 9.16
C ASP A 227 18.31 0.30 8.73
N TRP A 228 19.19 0.82 7.88
CA TRP A 228 19.17 2.22 7.44
C TRP A 228 18.25 2.49 6.25
N TYR A 229 17.61 1.45 5.71
CA TYR A 229 16.61 1.54 4.65
C TYR A 229 15.46 0.57 4.95
N THR A 230 14.33 0.76 4.27
CA THR A 230 13.13 -0.06 4.37
C THR A 230 12.97 -0.97 3.14
N ALA A 231 12.48 -2.18 3.36
CA ALA A 231 12.16 -3.13 2.30
C ALA A 231 10.68 -3.53 2.41
N CYS A 232 9.96 -3.52 1.30
CA CYS A 232 8.54 -3.88 1.31
C CYS A 232 8.33 -5.38 1.54
N LEU A 233 9.31 -6.23 1.18
CA LEU A 233 9.27 -7.70 1.27
C LEU A 233 8.35 -8.39 0.24
N TRP A 234 7.83 -7.66 -0.75
CA TRP A 234 6.87 -8.19 -1.73
C TRP A 234 7.22 -7.90 -3.18
N CYS A 235 7.91 -6.80 -3.48
CA CYS A 235 8.32 -6.49 -4.85
C CYS A 235 9.35 -7.51 -5.34
N ASP A 236 9.48 -7.66 -6.66
CA ASP A 236 10.37 -8.66 -7.28
C ASP A 236 11.82 -8.55 -6.79
N HIS A 237 12.28 -7.33 -6.50
CA HIS A 237 13.64 -7.10 -5.98
C HIS A 237 13.80 -7.64 -4.56
N CYS A 238 12.78 -7.46 -3.71
CA CYS A 238 12.77 -8.06 -2.38
C CYS A 238 12.65 -9.59 -2.44
N LYS A 239 11.76 -10.12 -3.29
CA LYS A 239 11.58 -11.58 -3.47
C LYS A 239 12.88 -12.25 -3.89
N ALA A 240 13.56 -11.71 -4.89
CA ALA A 240 14.85 -12.21 -5.35
C ALA A 240 15.89 -12.27 -4.23
N GLU A 241 15.97 -11.24 -3.38
CA GLU A 241 16.89 -11.23 -2.24
C GLU A 241 16.45 -12.14 -1.09
N ILE A 242 15.14 -12.25 -0.82
CA ILE A 242 14.59 -13.20 0.17
C ILE A 242 15.01 -14.62 -0.18
N GLU A 243 14.85 -15.02 -1.45
CA GLU A 243 15.26 -16.34 -1.94
C GLU A 243 16.78 -16.50 -1.90
N ARG A 244 17.53 -15.53 -2.45
CA ARG A 244 19.00 -15.57 -2.52
C ARG A 244 19.66 -15.65 -1.14
N THR A 245 19.12 -14.93 -0.16
CA THR A 245 19.68 -14.87 1.21
C THR A 245 19.03 -15.86 2.18
N ARG A 246 18.06 -16.65 1.69
CA ARG A 246 17.27 -17.58 2.49
C ARG A 246 16.62 -16.92 3.71
N ASP A 247 16.20 -15.66 3.55
CA ASP A 247 15.65 -14.83 4.62
C ASP A 247 14.48 -15.54 5.32
N VAL A 248 14.33 -15.36 6.63
CA VAL A 248 13.21 -15.93 7.40
C VAL A 248 11.84 -15.65 6.80
N ARG A 249 11.69 -14.62 5.96
CA ARG A 249 10.46 -14.36 5.21
C ARG A 249 10.00 -15.51 4.29
N MET A 250 10.90 -16.42 3.91
CA MET A 250 10.56 -17.66 3.18
C MET A 250 9.66 -18.60 3.97
N ILE A 251 9.68 -18.51 5.31
CA ILE A 251 8.82 -19.34 6.16
C ILE A 251 7.38 -18.87 6.02
N TRP A 252 6.49 -19.77 5.62
CA TRP A 252 5.06 -19.44 5.54
C TRP A 252 4.52 -18.99 6.91
N GLY A 253 3.72 -17.92 6.92
CA GLY A 253 3.20 -17.33 8.16
C GLY A 253 4.14 -16.33 8.88
N VAL A 254 5.39 -16.16 8.43
CA VAL A 254 6.23 -15.06 8.91
C VAL A 254 5.68 -13.72 8.39
N ARG A 255 5.21 -12.91 9.34
CA ARG A 255 4.83 -11.50 9.12
C ARG A 255 6.01 -10.57 9.39
N THR A 256 5.92 -9.30 8.99
CA THR A 256 6.97 -8.29 9.22
C THR A 256 7.45 -8.24 10.67
N ARG A 257 6.52 -8.22 11.64
CA ARG A 257 6.86 -8.24 13.07
C ARG A 257 7.61 -9.51 13.51
N HIS A 258 7.25 -10.67 12.95
CA HIS A 258 7.92 -11.93 13.26
C HIS A 258 9.32 -11.93 12.65
N ARG A 259 9.45 -11.49 11.40
CA ARG A 259 10.75 -11.32 10.73
C ARG A 259 11.68 -10.41 11.54
N GLU A 260 11.18 -9.28 12.02
CA GLU A 260 11.96 -8.34 12.82
C GLU A 260 12.41 -8.96 14.14
N ALA A 261 11.48 -9.55 14.91
CA ALA A 261 11.81 -10.23 16.17
C ALA A 261 12.83 -11.37 15.98
N LEU A 262 12.67 -12.19 14.93
CA LEU A 262 13.61 -13.25 14.58
C LEU A 262 15.01 -12.69 14.25
N ARG A 263 15.07 -11.63 13.44
CA ARG A 263 16.34 -10.99 13.05
C ARG A 263 17.06 -10.34 14.23
N GLN A 264 16.32 -9.67 15.12
CA GLN A 264 16.87 -9.11 16.36
C GLN A 264 17.43 -10.20 17.28
N ALA A 265 16.82 -11.39 17.28
CA ALA A 265 17.33 -12.57 17.97
C ALA A 265 18.47 -13.30 17.23
N GLY A 266 18.94 -12.79 16.09
CA GLY A 266 20.01 -13.38 15.28
C GLY A 266 19.56 -14.49 14.32
N LEU A 267 18.28 -14.85 14.30
CA LEU A 267 17.69 -15.84 13.40
C LEU A 267 17.31 -15.17 12.07
N LYS A 268 18.27 -15.06 11.16
CA LYS A 268 18.10 -14.31 9.89
C LYS A 268 17.64 -15.16 8.70
N THR A 269 17.78 -16.49 8.78
CA THR A 269 17.45 -17.40 7.68
C THR A 269 16.45 -18.48 8.08
N ILE A 270 15.75 -19.05 7.10
CA ILE A 270 14.91 -20.25 7.31
C ILE A 270 15.71 -21.41 7.91
N ASP A 271 16.98 -21.56 7.53
CA ASP A 271 17.87 -22.60 8.05
C ASP A 271 18.16 -22.40 9.53
N ALA A 272 18.42 -21.16 9.94
CA ALA A 272 18.66 -20.82 11.33
C ALA A 272 17.42 -21.06 12.20
N VAL A 273 16.22 -20.78 11.68
CA VAL A 273 14.97 -21.05 12.41
C VAL A 273 14.72 -22.56 12.51
N ALA A 274 14.91 -23.33 11.43
CA ALA A 274 14.69 -24.77 11.44
C ALA A 274 15.67 -25.55 12.34
N ALA A 275 16.87 -24.99 12.58
CA ALA A 275 17.89 -25.57 13.44
C ALA A 275 17.87 -25.04 14.89
N ALA A 276 16.93 -24.17 15.25
CA ALA A 276 16.92 -23.51 16.55
C ALA A 276 16.29 -24.38 17.66
N ASP A 277 17.04 -24.65 18.73
CA ASP A 277 16.57 -25.49 19.84
C ASP A 277 15.58 -24.81 20.81
N ARG A 278 15.49 -23.46 20.77
CA ARG A 278 14.68 -22.68 21.73
C ARG A 278 14.05 -21.46 21.10
N ALA A 279 12.91 -21.05 21.68
CA ALA A 279 12.23 -19.82 21.29
C ALA A 279 13.10 -18.58 21.57
N PRO A 280 13.17 -17.61 20.64
CA PRO A 280 13.84 -16.34 20.87
C PRO A 280 13.04 -15.45 21.82
N THR A 281 13.73 -14.59 22.58
CA THR A 281 13.09 -13.58 23.43
C THR A 281 12.22 -12.65 22.59
N GLY A 282 10.99 -12.39 23.03
CA GLY A 282 10.06 -11.47 22.33
C GLY A 282 9.13 -12.15 21.31
N VAL A 283 9.26 -13.45 21.08
CA VAL A 283 8.28 -14.25 20.32
C VAL A 283 7.54 -15.17 21.28
N ASP A 284 6.21 -15.14 21.28
CA ASP A 284 5.42 -16.02 22.14
C ASP A 284 5.60 -17.50 21.74
N ALA A 285 5.52 -18.40 22.72
CA ALA A 285 5.85 -19.81 22.54
C ALA A 285 4.96 -20.51 21.49
N ARG A 286 3.70 -20.09 21.35
CA ARG A 286 2.75 -20.69 20.40
C ARG A 286 3.09 -20.29 18.96
N THR A 287 3.33 -19.00 18.73
CA THR A 287 3.80 -18.48 17.43
C THR A 287 5.13 -19.12 17.06
N TRP A 288 6.07 -19.20 17.99
CA TRP A 288 7.36 -19.85 17.74
C TRP A 288 7.20 -21.31 17.30
N ALA A 289 6.41 -22.11 18.03
CA ALA A 289 6.18 -23.52 17.69
C ALA A 289 5.63 -23.70 16.26
N GLY A 290 4.69 -22.84 15.85
CA GLY A 290 4.13 -22.85 14.50
C GLY A 290 5.16 -22.49 13.42
N LEU A 291 5.92 -21.41 13.61
CA LEU A 291 6.92 -20.96 12.65
C LEU A 291 8.11 -21.93 12.54
N HIS A 292 8.56 -22.48 13.67
CA HIS A 292 9.62 -23.49 13.71
C HIS A 292 9.20 -24.77 12.96
N ALA A 293 8.03 -25.31 13.26
CA ALA A 293 7.52 -26.51 12.59
C ALA A 293 7.34 -26.28 11.06
N GLN A 294 6.86 -25.11 10.67
CA GLN A 294 6.79 -24.71 9.26
C GLN A 294 8.16 -24.66 8.59
N ALA A 295 9.17 -24.06 9.24
CA ALA A 295 10.53 -23.99 8.71
C ALA A 295 11.14 -25.38 8.52
N VAL A 296 10.96 -26.27 9.50
CA VAL A 296 11.42 -27.67 9.42
C VAL A 296 10.74 -28.41 8.27
N LEU A 297 9.42 -28.26 8.12
CA LEU A 297 8.67 -28.94 7.06
C LEU A 297 9.05 -28.46 5.65
N GLN A 298 9.26 -27.15 5.47
CA GLN A 298 9.75 -26.58 4.20
C GLN A 298 11.18 -27.05 3.88
N ARG A 299 12.06 -27.11 4.89
CA ARG A 299 13.44 -27.62 4.72
C ARG A 299 13.46 -29.09 4.29
N ARG A 300 12.60 -29.92 4.88
CA ARG A 300 12.44 -31.32 4.50
C ARG A 300 12.09 -31.50 3.02
N GLN A 301 11.22 -30.64 2.46
CA GLN A 301 10.92 -30.65 1.02
C GLN A 301 12.15 -30.30 0.17
N GLU A 302 12.90 -29.27 0.55
CA GLU A 302 14.12 -28.88 -0.16
C GLU A 302 15.19 -29.98 -0.11
N GLU A 303 15.37 -30.63 1.05
CA GLU A 303 16.29 -31.77 1.21
C GLU A 303 15.90 -32.97 0.33
N ALA A 304 14.60 -33.30 0.28
CA ALA A 304 14.09 -34.37 -0.58
C ALA A 304 14.31 -34.06 -2.07
N ALA A 305 14.12 -32.80 -2.48
CA ALA A 305 14.40 -32.35 -3.84
C ALA A 305 15.90 -32.48 -4.19
N VAL A 306 16.81 -32.08 -3.29
CA VAL A 306 18.26 -32.25 -3.47
C VAL A 306 18.66 -33.72 -3.54
N ALA A 307 17.97 -34.60 -2.81
CA ALA A 307 18.18 -36.05 -2.85
C ALA A 307 17.61 -36.74 -4.12
N GLY A 308 17.04 -35.98 -5.06
CA GLY A 308 16.45 -36.51 -6.29
C GLY A 308 15.06 -37.13 -6.10
N ALA A 309 14.38 -36.85 -4.98
CA ALA A 309 13.03 -37.32 -4.68
C ALA A 309 12.12 -36.12 -4.29
N PRO A 310 11.87 -35.17 -5.21
CA PRO A 310 11.04 -34.01 -4.91
C PRO A 310 9.64 -34.44 -4.49
N GLN A 311 9.24 -34.04 -3.29
CA GLN A 311 7.96 -34.40 -2.69
C GLN A 311 7.42 -33.24 -1.87
N VAL A 312 6.10 -33.02 -1.96
CA VAL A 312 5.37 -32.15 -1.04
C VAL A 312 4.94 -32.97 0.17
N PHE A 313 5.27 -32.46 1.36
CA PHE A 313 4.89 -33.04 2.64
C PHE A 313 3.71 -32.28 3.23
N SER A 314 2.84 -33.00 3.93
CA SER A 314 1.73 -32.45 4.68
C SER A 314 1.62 -33.10 6.05
N GLU A 315 1.11 -32.37 7.03
CA GLU A 315 0.75 -32.87 8.35
C GLU A 315 -0.57 -32.26 8.81
N THR A 316 -1.47 -33.09 9.35
CA THR A 316 -2.73 -32.59 9.92
C THR A 316 -2.44 -31.87 11.22
N LEU A 317 -2.96 -30.66 11.35
CA LEU A 317 -2.83 -29.79 12.51
C LEU A 317 -4.00 -29.90 13.48
N ASP A 318 -5.20 -30.02 12.93
CA ASP A 318 -6.44 -29.99 13.72
C ASP A 318 -7.51 -30.84 13.02
N ARG A 319 -7.88 -31.95 13.67
CA ARG A 319 -8.94 -32.85 13.19
C ARG A 319 -10.31 -32.20 13.24
N ALA A 320 -10.60 -31.38 14.25
CA ALA A 320 -11.91 -30.76 14.41
C ALA A 320 -12.27 -29.88 13.20
N ARG A 321 -11.26 -29.24 12.59
CA ARG A 321 -11.42 -28.45 11.37
C ARG A 321 -11.74 -29.28 10.13
N LEU A 322 -11.30 -30.54 10.07
CA LEU A 322 -11.71 -31.47 9.01
C LEU A 322 -13.11 -32.03 9.26
N ASP A 323 -13.53 -32.15 10.51
CA ASP A 323 -14.89 -32.60 10.87
C ASP A 323 -15.95 -31.53 10.52
N GLU A 324 -15.56 -30.26 10.37
CA GLU A 324 -16.41 -29.19 9.83
C GLU A 324 -16.74 -29.38 8.32
N LEU A 325 -15.99 -30.21 7.58
CA LEU A 325 -16.30 -30.48 6.17
C LEU A 325 -17.60 -31.27 6.03
N PRO A 326 -18.55 -30.82 5.18
CA PRO A 326 -19.77 -31.55 4.92
C PRO A 326 -19.53 -32.99 4.45
N ALA A 327 -20.53 -33.85 4.69
CA ALA A 327 -20.56 -35.17 4.07
C ALA A 327 -20.75 -35.01 2.55
N PRO A 328 -20.06 -35.80 1.71
CA PRO A 328 -20.27 -35.77 0.26
C PRO A 328 -21.73 -36.04 -0.12
N ASP A 329 -22.25 -35.24 -1.04
CA ASP A 329 -23.56 -35.42 -1.66
C ASP A 329 -23.38 -35.61 -3.18
N PRO A 330 -24.13 -36.50 -3.86
CA PRO A 330 -24.06 -36.65 -5.32
C PRO A 330 -24.34 -35.35 -6.08
N GLY A 331 -25.12 -34.44 -5.49
CA GLY A 331 -25.42 -33.12 -6.03
C GLY A 331 -24.31 -32.09 -5.85
N ASP A 332 -23.22 -32.39 -5.13
CA ASP A 332 -22.10 -31.46 -4.96
C ASP A 332 -21.57 -30.96 -6.31
N VAL A 333 -21.11 -29.70 -6.33
CA VAL A 333 -20.45 -29.09 -7.50
C VAL A 333 -19.20 -28.32 -7.09
N PHE A 334 -18.25 -28.22 -8.00
CA PHE A 334 -16.96 -27.55 -7.80
C PHE A 334 -16.86 -26.38 -8.76
N PHE A 335 -16.77 -25.18 -8.20
CA PHE A 335 -17.05 -23.93 -8.87
C PHE A 335 -15.80 -23.05 -8.93
N ASP A 336 -15.61 -22.41 -10.08
CA ASP A 336 -14.56 -21.42 -10.30
C ASP A 336 -15.00 -20.33 -11.31
N PHE A 337 -14.41 -19.15 -11.19
CA PHE A 337 -14.64 -18.02 -12.10
C PHE A 337 -13.40 -17.71 -12.94
N GLU A 338 -13.61 -17.35 -14.20
CA GLU A 338 -12.64 -16.55 -14.94
C GLU A 338 -13.19 -15.15 -15.22
N GLY A 339 -12.34 -14.15 -15.01
CA GLY A 339 -12.71 -12.76 -15.20
C GLY A 339 -11.55 -11.89 -15.66
N ASP A 340 -11.88 -10.82 -16.37
CA ASP A 340 -10.94 -9.79 -16.80
C ASP A 340 -11.18 -8.50 -16.01
N PRO A 341 -10.32 -8.15 -15.03
CA PRO A 341 -10.48 -6.94 -14.23
C PRO A 341 -10.24 -5.66 -15.03
N LEU A 342 -9.59 -5.75 -16.20
CA LEU A 342 -9.28 -4.63 -17.10
C LEU A 342 -10.32 -4.48 -18.23
N TRP A 343 -11.32 -5.36 -18.29
CA TRP A 343 -12.42 -5.21 -19.25
C TRP A 343 -13.21 -3.95 -18.93
N VAL A 344 -13.61 -3.22 -19.97
CA VAL A 344 -14.40 -1.99 -19.86
C VAL A 344 -15.55 -2.05 -20.85
N ASP A 345 -16.74 -1.64 -20.40
CA ASP A 345 -17.89 -1.52 -21.28
C ASP A 345 -17.71 -0.35 -22.28
N ALA A 346 -18.55 -0.29 -23.31
CA ALA A 346 -18.46 0.70 -24.38
C ALA A 346 -18.53 2.16 -23.88
N ASP A 347 -19.26 2.42 -22.79
CA ASP A 347 -19.35 3.75 -22.17
C ASP A 347 -18.25 4.00 -21.11
N ARG A 348 -17.37 3.01 -20.88
CA ARG A 348 -16.25 2.99 -19.93
C ARG A 348 -16.64 3.34 -18.48
N SER A 349 -17.92 3.18 -18.14
CA SER A 349 -18.42 3.54 -16.81
C SER A 349 -18.12 2.47 -15.75
N VAL A 350 -18.04 1.20 -16.14
CA VAL A 350 -17.83 0.06 -15.24
C VAL A 350 -16.77 -0.89 -15.76
N TRP A 351 -15.82 -1.20 -14.88
CA TRP A 351 -14.69 -2.10 -15.12
C TRP A 351 -14.95 -3.51 -14.61
N GLY A 352 -14.27 -4.48 -15.21
CA GLY A 352 -14.28 -5.88 -14.81
C GLY A 352 -15.40 -6.68 -15.48
N LEU A 353 -15.10 -7.86 -16.00
CA LEU A 353 -16.10 -8.78 -16.55
C LEU A 353 -15.77 -10.19 -16.09
N GLU A 354 -16.70 -10.85 -15.40
CA GLU A 354 -16.62 -12.30 -15.16
C GLU A 354 -17.16 -13.00 -16.41
N TYR A 355 -16.25 -13.50 -17.25
CA TYR A 355 -16.61 -14.00 -18.57
C TYR A 355 -16.92 -15.50 -18.60
N LEU A 356 -16.49 -16.26 -17.59
CA LEU A 356 -16.79 -17.69 -17.45
C LEU A 356 -17.12 -18.07 -16.02
N PHE A 357 -18.23 -18.79 -15.85
CA PHE A 357 -18.69 -19.41 -14.62
C PHE A 357 -18.61 -20.92 -14.87
N GLY A 358 -17.60 -21.60 -14.33
CA GLY A 358 -17.39 -23.02 -14.57
C GLY A 358 -17.74 -23.88 -13.36
N LEU A 359 -18.38 -25.02 -13.64
CA LEU A 359 -18.83 -25.97 -12.64
C LEU A 359 -18.50 -27.40 -13.07
N MET A 360 -17.84 -28.14 -12.18
CA MET A 360 -17.69 -29.58 -12.30
C MET A 360 -18.69 -30.29 -11.40
N GLU A 361 -19.43 -31.25 -11.96
CA GLU A 361 -20.30 -32.16 -11.21
C GLU A 361 -19.53 -33.38 -10.71
N THR A 362 -20.07 -34.10 -9.72
CA THR A 362 -19.41 -35.30 -9.16
C THR A 362 -19.24 -36.46 -10.15
N ASP A 363 -20.01 -36.48 -11.24
CA ASP A 363 -19.90 -37.49 -12.31
C ASP A 363 -18.87 -37.11 -13.41
N GLY A 364 -18.24 -35.94 -13.28
CA GLY A 364 -17.27 -35.42 -14.24
C GLY A 364 -17.88 -34.53 -15.34
N SER A 365 -19.19 -34.28 -15.32
CA SER A 365 -19.84 -33.34 -16.23
C SER A 365 -19.37 -31.91 -15.94
N TYR A 366 -19.05 -31.15 -16.99
CA TYR A 366 -18.62 -29.77 -16.90
C TYR A 366 -19.69 -28.84 -17.49
N VAL A 367 -20.14 -27.87 -16.69
CA VAL A 367 -21.18 -26.89 -17.04
C VAL A 367 -20.56 -25.50 -17.04
N THR A 368 -20.86 -24.71 -18.07
CA THR A 368 -20.29 -23.37 -18.26
C THR A 368 -21.38 -22.33 -18.53
N PHE A 369 -21.25 -21.15 -17.95
CA PHE A 369 -22.00 -19.96 -18.34
C PHE A 369 -21.04 -18.88 -18.81
N TRP A 370 -21.22 -18.41 -20.04
CA TRP A 370 -20.33 -17.44 -20.69
C TRP A 370 -20.96 -16.06 -20.75
N ALA A 371 -20.12 -15.03 -20.59
CA ALA A 371 -20.49 -13.64 -20.75
C ALA A 371 -19.42 -12.88 -21.53
N HIS A 372 -19.84 -12.17 -22.58
CA HIS A 372 -18.92 -11.36 -23.40
C HIS A 372 -19.26 -9.87 -23.44
N ASP A 373 -20.27 -9.50 -22.66
CA ASP A 373 -20.71 -8.15 -22.44
C ASP A 373 -21.45 -8.10 -21.08
N ARG A 374 -21.74 -6.89 -20.60
CA ARG A 374 -22.37 -6.71 -19.30
C ARG A 374 -23.76 -7.34 -19.21
N SER A 375 -24.53 -7.30 -20.29
CA SER A 375 -25.88 -7.88 -20.31
C SER A 375 -25.83 -9.40 -20.24
N ALA A 376 -24.85 -10.02 -20.90
CA ALA A 376 -24.58 -11.44 -20.84
C ALA A 376 -24.08 -11.87 -19.45
N GLU A 377 -23.30 -11.03 -18.75
CA GLU A 377 -22.87 -11.31 -17.36
C GLU A 377 -24.06 -11.42 -16.40
N GLY A 378 -25.05 -10.53 -16.53
CA GLY A 378 -26.30 -10.62 -15.77
C GLY A 378 -27.09 -11.89 -16.08
N ARG A 379 -27.23 -12.25 -17.37
CA ARG A 379 -27.90 -13.49 -17.80
C ARG A 379 -27.17 -14.74 -17.31
N ALA A 380 -25.84 -14.77 -17.37
CA ALA A 380 -25.03 -15.89 -16.87
C ALA A 380 -25.28 -16.11 -15.37
N LEU A 381 -25.42 -15.04 -14.58
CA LEU A 381 -25.80 -15.15 -13.17
C LEU A 381 -27.22 -15.71 -12.99
N GLU A 382 -28.21 -15.26 -13.78
CA GLU A 382 -29.58 -15.79 -13.72
C GLU A 382 -29.62 -17.30 -14.02
N ASP A 383 -28.90 -17.73 -15.07
CA ASP A 383 -28.81 -19.12 -15.50
C ASP A 383 -28.07 -19.98 -14.46
N PHE A 384 -26.97 -19.46 -13.89
CA PHE A 384 -26.24 -20.09 -12.80
C PHE A 384 -27.13 -20.33 -11.57
N LEU A 385 -27.90 -19.33 -11.14
CA LEU A 385 -28.84 -19.46 -10.02
C LEU A 385 -29.98 -20.42 -10.36
N ALA A 386 -30.49 -20.41 -11.60
CA ALA A 386 -31.49 -21.38 -12.05
C ALA A 386 -30.98 -22.83 -11.98
N TYR A 387 -29.74 -23.05 -12.43
CA TYR A 387 -29.06 -24.34 -12.32
C TYR A 387 -28.95 -24.79 -10.85
N LEU A 388 -28.48 -23.91 -9.95
CA LEU A 388 -28.38 -24.24 -8.53
C LEU A 388 -29.74 -24.55 -7.91
N ARG A 389 -30.79 -23.79 -8.22
CA ARG A 389 -32.17 -24.07 -7.73
C ARG A 389 -32.65 -25.45 -8.14
N GLU A 390 -32.52 -25.78 -9.42
CA GLU A 390 -32.94 -27.08 -9.94
C GLU A 390 -32.14 -28.22 -9.30
N ARG A 391 -30.82 -28.04 -9.17
CA ARG A 391 -29.95 -29.07 -8.58
C ARG A 391 -30.24 -29.27 -7.10
N ARG A 392 -30.42 -28.20 -6.32
CA ARG A 392 -30.75 -28.28 -4.88
C ARG A 392 -32.13 -28.88 -4.62
N ALA A 393 -33.09 -28.69 -5.53
CA ALA A 393 -34.38 -29.36 -5.42
C ALA A 393 -34.26 -30.88 -5.53
N ARG A 394 -33.29 -31.38 -6.33
CA ARG A 394 -32.99 -32.81 -6.50
C ARG A 394 -32.09 -33.34 -5.38
N PHE A 395 -31.17 -32.50 -4.90
CA PHE A 395 -30.14 -32.84 -3.91
C PHE A 395 -30.12 -31.81 -2.77
N PRO A 396 -31.04 -31.90 -1.79
CA PRO A 396 -31.15 -30.88 -0.74
C PRO A 396 -29.89 -30.72 0.14
N GLY A 397 -29.04 -31.74 0.21
CA GLY A 397 -27.79 -31.75 0.97
C GLY A 397 -26.55 -31.31 0.19
N MET A 398 -26.69 -30.91 -1.08
CA MET A 398 -25.54 -30.51 -1.91
C MET A 398 -24.86 -29.23 -1.41
N HIS A 399 -23.55 -29.15 -1.67
CA HIS A 399 -22.74 -27.96 -1.46
C HIS A 399 -22.05 -27.52 -2.76
N VAL A 400 -21.66 -26.25 -2.81
CA VAL A 400 -20.83 -25.66 -3.86
C VAL A 400 -19.43 -25.44 -3.28
N TYR A 401 -18.45 -26.21 -3.73
CA TYR A 401 -17.07 -26.07 -3.26
C TYR A 401 -16.30 -25.13 -4.18
N HIS A 402 -15.49 -24.27 -3.59
CA HIS A 402 -14.62 -23.32 -4.29
C HIS A 402 -13.33 -23.12 -3.48
N TYR A 403 -12.35 -22.43 -4.08
CA TYR A 403 -11.05 -22.25 -3.47
C TYR A 403 -10.70 -20.77 -3.28
N ALA A 404 -10.85 -20.32 -2.03
CA ALA A 404 -10.62 -18.96 -1.52
C ALA A 404 -11.88 -18.08 -1.47
N GLY A 405 -11.69 -16.81 -1.09
CA GLY A 405 -12.81 -15.91 -0.80
C GLY A 405 -13.28 -15.10 -2.00
N TYR A 406 -12.58 -15.18 -3.14
CA TYR A 406 -12.84 -14.35 -4.31
C TYR A 406 -14.23 -14.63 -4.86
N GLU A 407 -14.61 -15.89 -4.99
CA GLU A 407 -15.83 -16.36 -5.63
C GLU A 407 -17.07 -15.87 -4.88
N GLN A 408 -17.06 -15.92 -3.54
CA GLN A 408 -18.18 -15.42 -2.73
C GLN A 408 -18.31 -13.89 -2.80
N TYR A 409 -17.17 -13.18 -2.79
CA TYR A 409 -17.17 -11.73 -2.96
C TYR A 409 -17.71 -11.34 -4.33
N THR A 410 -17.22 -12.00 -5.39
CA THR A 410 -17.61 -11.78 -6.78
C THR A 410 -19.09 -12.08 -6.99
N LEU A 411 -19.63 -13.18 -6.43
CA LEU A 411 -21.08 -13.47 -6.51
C LEU A 411 -21.94 -12.37 -5.87
N ARG A 412 -21.57 -11.87 -4.68
CA ARG A 412 -22.31 -10.75 -4.05
C ARG A 412 -22.18 -9.47 -4.88
N ALA A 413 -21.00 -9.20 -5.43
CA ALA A 413 -20.75 -8.03 -6.27
C ALA A 413 -21.56 -8.09 -7.57
N LEU A 414 -21.58 -9.23 -8.25
CA LEU A 414 -22.38 -9.48 -9.46
C LEU A 414 -23.88 -9.32 -9.19
N ALA A 415 -24.39 -9.96 -8.14
CA ALA A 415 -25.81 -9.87 -7.77
C ALA A 415 -26.25 -8.44 -7.53
N ARG A 416 -25.45 -7.65 -6.79
CA ARG A 416 -25.73 -6.22 -6.55
C ARG A 416 -25.60 -5.39 -7.81
N ARG A 417 -24.58 -5.65 -8.64
CA ARG A 417 -24.30 -4.91 -9.88
C ARG A 417 -25.46 -5.04 -10.87
N HIS A 418 -26.01 -6.25 -11.00
CA HIS A 418 -27.07 -6.56 -11.96
C HIS A 418 -28.49 -6.49 -11.38
N ASP A 419 -28.62 -6.28 -10.06
CA ASP A 419 -29.90 -6.41 -9.34
C ASP A 419 -30.57 -7.79 -9.57
N VAL A 420 -29.75 -8.84 -9.68
CA VAL A 420 -30.18 -10.21 -9.96
C VAL A 420 -29.93 -11.08 -8.72
N GLY A 421 -30.98 -11.74 -8.23
CA GLY A 421 -30.84 -12.80 -7.22
C GLY A 421 -30.17 -12.39 -5.91
N VAL A 422 -30.14 -11.09 -5.54
CA VAL A 422 -29.40 -10.59 -4.36
C VAL A 422 -29.76 -11.33 -3.07
N ALA A 423 -31.06 -11.53 -2.82
CA ALA A 423 -31.53 -12.26 -1.64
C ALA A 423 -31.13 -13.75 -1.68
N GLU A 424 -31.26 -14.37 -2.85
CA GLU A 424 -30.93 -15.78 -3.09
C GLU A 424 -29.42 -16.03 -2.90
N VAL A 425 -28.56 -15.19 -3.48
CA VAL A 425 -27.10 -15.28 -3.30
C VAL A 425 -26.73 -15.16 -1.83
N ASN A 426 -27.28 -14.18 -1.12
CA ASN A 426 -27.00 -14.06 0.32
C ASN A 426 -27.50 -15.27 1.11
N GLU A 427 -28.68 -15.80 0.80
CA GLU A 427 -29.19 -17.01 1.44
C GLU A 427 -28.28 -18.23 1.20
N LEU A 428 -27.79 -18.43 -0.03
CA LEU A 428 -26.87 -19.52 -0.35
C LEU A 428 -25.53 -19.38 0.41
N LEU A 429 -24.95 -18.19 0.41
CA LEU A 429 -23.66 -17.91 1.04
C LEU A 429 -23.75 -17.97 2.57
N ASP A 430 -24.73 -17.29 3.15
CA ASP A 430 -24.90 -17.20 4.61
C ASP A 430 -25.45 -18.53 5.18
N GLY A 431 -26.17 -19.30 4.36
CA GLY A 431 -26.66 -20.64 4.68
C GLY A 431 -25.60 -21.74 4.62
N GLY A 432 -24.34 -21.42 4.30
CA GLY A 432 -23.23 -22.38 4.30
C GLY A 432 -23.22 -23.35 3.12
N VAL A 433 -23.97 -23.06 2.05
CA VAL A 433 -24.00 -23.89 0.84
C VAL A 433 -22.66 -23.82 0.12
N PHE A 434 -22.02 -22.66 0.14
CA PHE A 434 -20.70 -22.44 -0.44
C PHE A 434 -19.59 -22.77 0.56
N VAL A 435 -18.77 -23.78 0.24
CA VAL A 435 -17.70 -24.27 1.10
C VAL A 435 -16.35 -23.80 0.57
N ASP A 436 -15.69 -22.91 1.33
CA ASP A 436 -14.34 -22.40 1.04
C ASP A 436 -13.28 -23.41 1.49
N LEU A 437 -12.74 -24.19 0.56
CA LEU A 437 -11.73 -25.20 0.86
C LEU A 437 -10.40 -24.59 1.28
N TYR A 438 -10.06 -23.37 0.85
CA TYR A 438 -8.82 -22.70 1.26
C TYR A 438 -8.81 -22.44 2.78
N ARG A 439 -9.94 -22.01 3.34
CA ARG A 439 -10.09 -21.88 4.81
C ARG A 439 -9.89 -23.21 5.51
N THR A 440 -10.52 -24.27 5.02
CA THR A 440 -10.37 -25.61 5.60
C THR A 440 -8.92 -26.05 5.58
N VAL A 441 -8.24 -25.99 4.43
CA VAL A 441 -6.83 -26.41 4.31
C VAL A 441 -5.94 -25.64 5.29
N LYS A 442 -6.05 -24.31 5.33
CA LYS A 442 -5.20 -23.49 6.22
C LYS A 442 -5.44 -23.73 7.70
N ALA A 443 -6.66 -24.08 8.08
CA ALA A 443 -7.01 -24.35 9.48
C ALA A 443 -6.64 -25.77 9.90
N SER A 444 -6.61 -26.72 8.97
CA SER A 444 -6.51 -28.16 9.27
C SER A 444 -5.17 -28.79 8.91
N VAL A 445 -4.40 -28.25 7.96
CA VAL A 445 -3.20 -28.90 7.43
C VAL A 445 -2.03 -27.93 7.28
N ARG A 446 -0.85 -28.38 7.69
CA ARG A 446 0.43 -27.74 7.35
C ARG A 446 1.03 -28.42 6.14
N VAL A 447 1.49 -27.64 5.16
CA VAL A 447 2.19 -28.16 3.98
C VAL A 447 3.61 -27.58 3.88
N SER A 448 4.52 -28.32 3.26
CA SER A 448 5.92 -27.92 3.03
C SER A 448 6.09 -26.86 1.94
N GLN A 449 5.01 -26.38 1.34
CA GLN A 449 5.04 -25.34 0.32
C GLN A 449 5.20 -23.93 0.92
N SER A 450 5.68 -23.01 0.10
CA SER A 450 5.83 -21.59 0.47
C SER A 450 4.53 -20.79 0.37
N SER A 451 3.47 -21.37 -0.20
CA SER A 451 2.12 -20.81 -0.24
C SER A 451 1.07 -21.92 -0.29
N TYR A 452 -0.19 -21.53 -0.09
CA TYR A 452 -1.36 -22.40 -0.16
C TYR A 452 -2.18 -22.06 -1.43
N SER A 453 -1.54 -21.80 -2.56
CA SER A 453 -2.27 -21.76 -3.84
C SER A 453 -2.64 -23.16 -4.28
N LEU A 454 -3.73 -23.28 -5.04
CA LEU A 454 -4.23 -24.56 -5.53
C LEU A 454 -3.11 -25.32 -6.27
N LYS A 455 -2.44 -24.64 -7.22
CA LYS A 455 -1.24 -25.11 -7.94
C LYS A 455 -0.14 -25.68 -7.02
N LYS A 456 0.13 -25.08 -5.87
CA LYS A 456 1.17 -25.57 -4.94
C LYS A 456 0.74 -26.82 -4.17
N LEU A 457 -0.57 -27.03 -3.99
CA LEU A 457 -1.12 -28.19 -3.29
C LEU A 457 -1.34 -29.40 -4.20
N GLU A 458 -1.52 -29.19 -5.51
CA GLU A 458 -1.76 -30.24 -6.52
C GLU A 458 -0.88 -31.49 -6.40
N PRO A 459 0.43 -31.41 -6.09
CA PRO A 459 1.26 -32.61 -5.91
C PRO A 459 0.76 -33.58 -4.81
N LEU A 460 -0.10 -33.13 -3.89
CA LEU A 460 -0.67 -33.97 -2.83
C LEU A 460 -1.85 -34.83 -3.30
N TYR A 461 -2.57 -34.43 -4.36
CA TYR A 461 -3.85 -35.05 -4.71
C TYR A 461 -4.12 -35.21 -6.22
N MET A 462 -3.35 -34.57 -7.11
CA MET A 462 -3.54 -34.68 -8.56
C MET A 462 -2.88 -35.90 -9.19
N GLY A 463 -1.90 -36.51 -8.51
CA GLY A 463 -1.14 -37.64 -9.04
C GLY A 463 -0.31 -37.22 -10.25
N ALA A 464 -0.43 -37.94 -11.37
CA ALA A 464 0.32 -37.66 -12.60
C ALA A 464 -0.29 -36.53 -13.46
N MET A 465 -1.47 -36.01 -13.11
CA MET A 465 -2.15 -34.95 -13.87
C MET A 465 -1.79 -33.57 -13.33
N LEU A 466 -0.49 -33.26 -13.30
CA LEU A 466 -0.02 -31.90 -13.02
C LEU A 466 -0.17 -31.05 -14.28
N ARG A 467 -0.47 -29.76 -14.11
CA ARG A 467 -0.53 -28.80 -15.23
C ARG A 467 0.77 -28.83 -16.04
N ASP A 468 0.67 -28.68 -17.35
CA ASP A 468 1.81 -28.30 -18.18
C ASP A 468 2.15 -26.81 -17.95
N ASP A 469 3.37 -26.43 -18.31
CA ASP A 469 3.82 -25.04 -18.24
C ASP A 469 3.53 -24.27 -19.56
N ASP A 470 2.86 -24.91 -20.53
CA ASP A 470 2.51 -24.35 -21.83
C ASP A 470 1.03 -23.93 -21.85
N GLY A 471 0.70 -22.77 -22.46
CA GLY A 471 -0.69 -22.30 -22.61
C GLY A 471 -1.19 -21.40 -21.48
N VAL A 472 -2.50 -21.47 -21.18
CA VAL A 472 -3.11 -20.73 -20.06
C VAL A 472 -2.83 -21.49 -18.77
N THR A 473 -1.91 -21.00 -17.94
CA THR A 473 -1.50 -21.71 -16.72
C THR A 473 -1.69 -20.90 -15.45
N THR A 474 -2.02 -19.61 -15.62
CA THR A 474 -2.23 -18.63 -14.57
C THR A 474 -3.47 -17.79 -14.91
N GLY A 475 -4.06 -17.12 -13.92
CA GLY A 475 -5.14 -16.16 -14.20
C GLY A 475 -4.67 -15.03 -15.14
N ALA A 476 -3.38 -14.69 -15.12
CA ALA A 476 -2.78 -13.65 -15.96
C ALA A 476 -2.85 -14.03 -17.43
N ASP A 477 -2.50 -15.27 -17.71
CA ASP A 477 -2.59 -15.83 -19.04
C ASP A 477 -4.05 -15.92 -19.48
N SER A 478 -4.96 -16.27 -18.56
CA SER A 478 -6.40 -16.37 -18.81
C SER A 478 -6.97 -15.03 -19.31
N VAL A 479 -6.60 -13.93 -18.64
CA VAL A 479 -7.01 -12.57 -19.02
C VAL A 479 -6.45 -12.12 -20.38
N LEU A 480 -5.21 -12.47 -20.70
CA LEU A 480 -4.60 -12.13 -22.00
C LEU A 480 -5.15 -12.99 -23.13
N ALA A 481 -5.41 -14.27 -22.87
CA ALA A 481 -6.03 -15.18 -23.81
C ALA A 481 -7.47 -14.74 -24.15
N TYR A 482 -8.22 -14.27 -23.15
CA TYR A 482 -9.56 -13.72 -23.38
C TYR A 482 -9.55 -12.41 -24.17
N GLU A 483 -8.59 -11.51 -23.90
CA GLU A 483 -8.38 -10.31 -24.72
C GLU A 483 -8.09 -10.67 -26.18
N ALA A 484 -7.18 -11.64 -26.41
CA ALA A 484 -6.85 -12.12 -27.74
C ALA A 484 -8.07 -12.75 -28.44
N ALA A 485 -8.89 -13.51 -27.71
CA ALA A 485 -10.15 -14.06 -28.23
C ALA A 485 -11.09 -12.93 -28.70
N CYS A 486 -11.28 -11.90 -27.87
CA CYS A 486 -12.12 -10.76 -28.21
C CYS A 486 -11.61 -10.03 -29.47
N ALA A 487 -10.29 -9.86 -29.62
CA ALA A 487 -9.69 -9.27 -30.82
C ALA A 487 -9.92 -10.12 -32.09
N LEU A 488 -9.90 -11.46 -31.99
CA LEU A 488 -10.24 -12.36 -33.10
C LEU A 488 -11.69 -12.18 -33.54
N ARG A 489 -12.62 -12.11 -32.57
CA ARG A 489 -14.04 -11.85 -32.84
C ARG A 489 -14.26 -10.49 -33.51
N GLU A 490 -13.60 -9.44 -33.04
CA GLU A 490 -13.65 -8.10 -33.65
C GLU A 490 -13.10 -8.08 -35.08
N ALA A 491 -12.11 -8.92 -35.37
CA ALA A 491 -11.58 -9.14 -36.72
C ALA A 491 -12.46 -10.04 -37.61
N GLY A 492 -13.54 -10.63 -37.07
CA GLY A 492 -14.45 -11.53 -37.77
C GLY A 492 -13.97 -12.99 -37.84
N ASP A 493 -12.95 -13.38 -37.07
CA ASP A 493 -12.48 -14.75 -36.95
C ASP A 493 -13.22 -15.52 -35.85
N GLU A 494 -14.43 -15.98 -36.17
CA GLU A 494 -15.28 -16.74 -35.26
C GLU A 494 -14.70 -18.12 -34.88
N THR A 495 -13.89 -18.71 -35.76
CA THR A 495 -13.27 -20.02 -35.48
C THR A 495 -12.15 -19.86 -34.47
N GLY A 496 -11.24 -18.91 -34.70
CA GLY A 496 -10.19 -18.59 -33.74
C GLY A 496 -10.75 -18.11 -32.39
N PHE A 497 -11.85 -17.36 -32.39
CA PHE A 497 -12.55 -17.00 -31.14
C PHE A 497 -13.01 -18.24 -30.36
N ALA A 498 -13.72 -19.17 -31.02
CA ALA A 498 -14.21 -20.39 -30.39
C ALA A 498 -13.07 -21.28 -29.85
N GLU A 499 -11.99 -21.45 -30.63
CA GLU A 499 -10.82 -22.23 -30.20
C GLU A 499 -10.18 -21.64 -28.91
N ARG A 500 -10.11 -20.32 -28.79
CA ARG A 500 -9.61 -19.67 -27.56
C ARG A 500 -10.55 -19.82 -26.37
N LEU A 501 -11.87 -19.81 -26.59
CA LEU A 501 -12.82 -20.07 -25.51
C LEU A 501 -12.72 -21.52 -25.02
N ASP A 502 -12.47 -22.48 -25.91
CA ASP A 502 -12.25 -23.88 -25.54
C ASP A 502 -10.99 -24.04 -24.67
N GLU A 503 -9.88 -23.35 -25.02
CA GLU A 503 -8.66 -23.32 -24.20
C GLU A 503 -8.93 -22.76 -22.78
N LEU A 504 -9.68 -21.67 -22.68
CA LEU A 504 -10.07 -21.07 -21.40
C LEU A 504 -10.99 -21.99 -20.59
N ALA A 505 -11.95 -22.66 -21.25
CA ALA A 505 -12.81 -23.66 -20.62
C ALA A 505 -12.02 -24.86 -20.08
N ASP A 506 -10.99 -25.31 -20.81
CA ASP A 506 -10.16 -26.43 -20.38
C ASP A 506 -9.30 -26.07 -19.16
N TYR A 507 -8.73 -24.86 -19.13
CA TYR A 507 -8.03 -24.32 -17.97
C TYR A 507 -8.95 -24.26 -16.74
N ASN A 508 -10.13 -23.65 -16.86
CA ASN A 508 -11.06 -23.52 -15.75
C ASN A 508 -11.61 -24.90 -15.30
N ARG A 509 -11.88 -25.81 -16.24
CA ARG A 509 -12.28 -27.20 -15.93
C ARG A 509 -11.24 -27.91 -15.09
N TYR A 510 -9.96 -27.69 -15.35
CA TYR A 510 -8.87 -28.23 -14.54
C TYR A 510 -8.91 -27.69 -13.11
N ASP A 511 -9.20 -26.40 -12.92
CA ASP A 511 -9.31 -25.77 -11.59
C ASP A 511 -10.51 -26.32 -10.79
N CYS A 512 -11.66 -26.51 -11.44
CA CYS A 512 -12.79 -27.20 -10.83
C CYS A 512 -12.45 -28.64 -10.43
N LEU A 513 -11.73 -29.39 -11.30
CA LEU A 513 -11.28 -30.75 -11.01
C LEU A 513 -10.26 -30.81 -9.86
N SER A 514 -9.34 -29.85 -9.81
CA SER A 514 -8.34 -29.72 -8.74
C SER A 514 -9.02 -29.44 -7.40
N THR A 515 -10.02 -28.56 -7.38
CA THR A 515 -10.87 -28.29 -6.21
C THR A 515 -11.64 -29.53 -5.76
N PHE A 516 -12.20 -30.31 -6.70
CA PHE A 516 -12.83 -31.60 -6.40
C PHE A 516 -11.88 -32.58 -5.72
N ARG A 517 -10.71 -32.78 -6.30
CA ARG A 517 -9.73 -33.73 -5.76
C ARG A 517 -9.12 -33.27 -4.44
N LEU A 518 -9.01 -31.96 -4.22
CA LEU A 518 -8.62 -31.40 -2.93
C LEU A 518 -9.65 -31.73 -1.84
N ARG A 519 -10.95 -31.60 -2.13
CA ARG A 519 -12.03 -31.99 -1.20
C ARG A 519 -11.89 -33.46 -0.80
N ASP A 520 -11.75 -34.34 -1.79
CA ASP A 520 -11.61 -35.79 -1.55
C ASP A 520 -10.33 -36.11 -0.75
N TRP A 521 -9.23 -35.42 -1.05
CA TRP A 521 -7.98 -35.57 -0.31
C TRP A 521 -8.12 -35.15 1.16
N LEU A 522 -8.80 -34.03 1.46
CA LEU A 522 -9.06 -33.60 2.84
C LEU A 522 -9.92 -34.63 3.59
N LEU A 523 -10.92 -35.22 2.93
CA LEU A 523 -11.73 -36.30 3.51
C LEU A 523 -10.90 -37.56 3.77
N ALA A 524 -9.93 -37.87 2.93
CA ALA A 524 -8.99 -38.97 3.16
C ALA A 524 -8.07 -38.68 4.36
N GLN A 525 -7.56 -37.44 4.50
CA GLN A 525 -6.80 -37.03 5.69
C GLN A 525 -7.65 -37.15 6.97
N ARG A 526 -8.94 -36.79 6.88
CA ARG A 526 -9.90 -36.97 7.97
C ARG A 526 -10.06 -38.45 8.32
N ALA A 527 -10.21 -39.34 7.34
CA ALA A 527 -10.43 -40.76 7.60
C ALA A 527 -9.19 -41.47 8.16
N ALA A 528 -7.99 -41.00 7.83
CA ALA A 528 -6.73 -41.56 8.31
C ALA A 528 -6.50 -41.33 9.82
N LEU A 529 -7.17 -40.34 10.41
CA LEU A 529 -7.15 -40.06 11.85
C LEU A 529 -8.28 -40.85 12.54
N GLY A 530 -7.99 -41.58 13.62
CA GLY A 530 -9.00 -42.34 14.36
C GLY A 530 -10.09 -41.44 14.95
N PRO A 531 -11.32 -41.95 15.23
CA PRO A 531 -12.34 -41.16 15.93
C PRO A 531 -11.85 -40.72 17.32
N GLY A 532 -11.77 -39.40 17.56
CA GLY A 532 -11.31 -38.84 18.84
C GLY A 532 -9.79 -38.76 19.02
N GLU A 533 -8.99 -39.00 17.97
CA GLU A 533 -7.55 -38.79 18.01
C GLU A 533 -7.23 -37.29 18.04
N ALA A 534 -6.69 -36.82 19.18
CA ALA A 534 -6.32 -35.42 19.36
C ALA A 534 -5.01 -35.13 18.63
N VAL A 535 -5.10 -34.64 17.40
CA VAL A 535 -3.96 -34.08 16.68
C VAL A 535 -3.99 -32.57 16.87
N GLY A 536 -3.02 -32.06 17.65
CA GLY A 536 -2.77 -30.62 17.88
C GLY A 536 -3.85 -29.89 18.69
N ALA A 537 -3.44 -28.99 19.59
CA ALA A 537 -4.35 -27.98 20.11
C ALA A 537 -4.60 -26.95 18.99
N PRO A 538 -5.84 -26.46 18.80
CA PRO A 538 -6.16 -25.54 17.71
C PRO A 538 -5.17 -24.39 17.74
N THR A 539 -4.43 -24.13 16.66
CA THR A 539 -3.85 -22.81 16.48
C THR A 539 -5.02 -21.91 16.15
N GLU A 540 -5.51 -21.12 17.11
CA GLU A 540 -6.29 -19.95 16.73
C GLU A 540 -5.50 -19.23 15.64
N ALA A 541 -6.17 -18.99 14.52
CA ALA A 541 -5.59 -18.33 13.37
C ALA A 541 -4.75 -17.15 13.87
N VAL A 542 -3.42 -17.25 13.74
CA VAL A 542 -2.57 -16.08 13.96
C VAL A 542 -2.96 -15.13 12.83
N GLY A 543 -3.89 -14.23 13.13
CA GLY A 543 -4.63 -13.38 12.21
C GLY A 543 -5.82 -14.09 11.55
N GLY A 544 -7.03 -13.79 12.03
CA GLY A 544 -8.21 -13.84 11.17
C GLY A 544 -8.05 -12.92 9.95
N PRO A 545 -8.92 -13.02 8.94
CA PRO A 545 -8.91 -12.09 7.82
C PRO A 545 -9.30 -10.70 8.37
N THR A 546 -8.31 -9.86 8.65
CA THR A 546 -8.47 -8.45 8.31
C THR A 546 -8.45 -8.41 6.80
N GLU A 547 -9.45 -7.75 6.24
CA GLU A 547 -9.65 -7.55 4.81
C GLU A 547 -8.33 -7.26 4.07
N ALA A 548 -8.25 -7.82 2.86
CA ALA A 548 -7.15 -7.72 1.91
C ALA A 548 -5.82 -8.39 2.29
N VAL A 549 -5.81 -9.72 2.17
CA VAL A 549 -4.62 -10.44 1.71
C VAL A 549 -5.07 -11.24 0.50
N GLY A 550 -4.48 -10.93 -0.66
CA GLY A 550 -4.81 -11.54 -1.95
C GLY A 550 -5.01 -13.04 -1.83
N GLY A 551 -6.16 -13.50 -2.34
CA GLY A 551 -6.45 -14.91 -2.52
C GLY A 551 -5.40 -15.54 -3.43
N PRO A 552 -5.21 -16.86 -3.37
CA PRO A 552 -4.21 -17.53 -4.16
C PRO A 552 -4.83 -18.14 -5.41
N THR A 553 -5.52 -17.33 -6.21
CA THR A 553 -5.45 -17.43 -7.66
C THR A 553 -4.36 -16.45 -8.09
N GLU A 554 -3.61 -16.76 -9.15
CA GLU A 554 -2.76 -15.79 -9.83
C GLU A 554 -3.64 -14.75 -10.53
N ALA A 555 -4.43 -14.01 -9.75
CA ALA A 555 -5.13 -12.80 -10.15
C ALA A 555 -4.08 -11.69 -10.36
N VAL A 556 -3.45 -11.73 -11.53
CA VAL A 556 -3.53 -10.66 -12.52
C VAL A 556 -3.56 -9.27 -11.91
N GLY A 557 -2.43 -8.56 -11.97
CA GLY A 557 -2.25 -7.24 -11.36
C GLY A 557 -3.47 -6.31 -11.40
N ALA A 558 -4.23 -6.30 -10.30
CA ALA A 558 -4.93 -5.12 -9.86
C ALA A 558 -3.93 -4.25 -9.07
N PRO A 559 -3.89 -2.92 -9.27
CA PRO A 559 -3.13 -2.03 -8.40
C PRO A 559 -3.79 -2.02 -7.02
N THR A 560 -3.40 -2.96 -6.14
CA THR A 560 -3.66 -2.98 -4.69
C THR A 560 -4.92 -2.20 -4.28
N GLU A 561 -6.07 -2.84 -4.43
CA GLU A 561 -7.33 -2.37 -3.85
C GLU A 561 -7.68 -3.26 -2.65
N ALA A 562 -7.44 -2.67 -1.49
CA ALA A 562 -7.76 -3.19 -0.17
C ALA A 562 -8.64 -2.13 0.49
N GLU A 563 -9.93 -2.11 0.14
CA GLU A 563 -10.92 -1.28 0.84
C GLU A 563 -11.72 -2.18 1.78
N GLY A 564 -11.59 -1.89 3.08
CA GLY A 564 -12.57 -2.32 4.07
C GLY A 564 -13.73 -1.33 4.06
N GLU A 565 -14.84 -1.74 3.48
CA GLU A 565 -16.10 -1.00 3.54
C GLU A 565 -16.78 -1.31 4.88
N SER A 566 -16.61 -0.42 5.85
CA SER A 566 -17.47 -0.42 7.04
C SER A 566 -18.91 -0.13 6.62
N ALA A 567 -19.83 -1.03 6.99
CA ALA A 567 -21.27 -0.95 6.74
C ALA A 567 -21.90 0.43 7.09
N PRO A 568 -23.00 0.83 6.42
CA PRO A 568 -23.54 2.19 6.50
C PRO A 568 -24.28 2.41 7.82
N ALA A 569 -23.81 3.34 8.64
CA ALA A 569 -24.61 3.93 9.70
C ALA A 569 -25.51 5.04 9.12
N ASP A 570 -26.82 4.77 9.15
CA ASP A 570 -27.96 5.69 9.06
C ASP A 570 -27.73 7.11 8.48
N ARG A 571 -28.12 7.28 7.21
CA ARG A 571 -28.38 8.59 6.61
C ARG A 571 -29.66 9.17 7.21
N ARG A 572 -29.54 9.98 8.27
CA ARG A 572 -30.51 11.06 8.54
C ARG A 572 -29.89 12.40 8.23
N ALA A 573 -30.35 12.97 7.11
CA ALA A 573 -30.14 14.33 6.71
C ALA A 573 -30.51 15.31 7.84
N ALA A 574 -29.54 16.12 8.28
CA ALA A 574 -29.80 17.41 8.87
C ALA A 574 -29.50 18.47 7.81
N ARG A 575 -30.55 18.91 7.12
CA ARG A 575 -30.56 20.21 6.44
C ARG A 575 -30.40 21.29 7.51
N ALA A 576 -29.29 22.01 7.48
CA ALA A 576 -29.21 23.36 8.03
C ALA A 576 -28.37 24.20 7.06
N GLY A 577 -29.06 24.97 6.23
CA GLY A 577 -28.45 26.08 5.53
C GLY A 577 -28.01 27.12 6.57
N GLY A 578 -26.70 27.31 6.68
CA GLY A 578 -26.08 28.42 7.39
C GLY A 578 -25.13 29.11 6.41
N THR A 579 -25.41 30.38 6.15
CA THR A 579 -24.60 31.35 5.40
C THR A 579 -23.13 31.34 5.86
N PRO A 580 -22.14 31.69 5.01
CA PRO A 580 -20.73 31.58 5.36
C PRO A 580 -20.43 32.53 6.53
N ALA A 581 -19.94 31.99 7.64
CA ALA A 581 -19.33 32.79 8.67
C ALA A 581 -17.91 33.13 8.20
N ASP A 582 -17.71 34.39 7.85
CA ASP A 582 -16.40 35.03 7.79
C ASP A 582 -15.59 34.73 9.06
N GLY A 583 -14.31 34.36 8.88
CA GLY A 583 -13.26 34.57 9.86
C GLY A 583 -13.08 33.51 10.95
N ALA A 584 -12.61 32.32 10.59
CA ALA A 584 -11.76 31.55 11.50
C ALA A 584 -10.32 32.08 11.39
N PRO A 585 -9.63 32.43 12.49
CA PRO A 585 -8.28 32.96 12.42
C PRO A 585 -7.34 31.88 11.89
N SER A 586 -6.66 32.16 10.78
CA SER A 586 -5.51 31.38 10.34
C SER A 586 -4.51 31.27 11.49
N PRO A 587 -3.99 30.08 11.85
CA PRO A 587 -2.88 29.98 12.78
C PRO A 587 -1.71 30.75 12.15
N GLN A 588 -1.39 31.91 12.73
CA GLN A 588 -0.25 32.69 12.26
C GLN A 588 0.98 31.79 12.38
N PRO A 589 1.72 31.57 11.28
CA PRO A 589 3.03 30.94 11.41
C PRO A 589 3.84 31.81 12.38
N MET A 590 4.54 31.18 13.34
CA MET A 590 5.57 31.86 14.15
C MET A 590 6.80 32.21 13.28
N LEU A 591 6.57 32.76 12.08
CA LEU A 591 7.55 33.40 11.24
C LEU A 591 7.91 34.73 11.88
N GLY A 592 8.89 34.70 12.79
CA GLY A 592 9.79 35.82 13.08
C GLY A 592 9.15 37.14 13.53
N ALA A 593 7.87 37.19 13.88
CA ALA A 593 7.20 38.40 14.31
C ALA A 593 7.58 38.74 15.76
N GLY A 594 8.68 39.48 15.88
CA GLY A 594 9.04 40.25 17.06
C GLY A 594 9.39 39.42 18.29
N ALA A 595 10.63 38.93 18.35
CA ALA A 595 11.29 38.89 19.65
C ALA A 595 11.25 40.34 20.19
N SER A 596 10.29 40.64 21.06
CA SER A 596 10.39 41.83 21.89
C SER A 596 11.76 41.74 22.57
N PRO A 597 12.60 42.79 22.55
CA PRO A 597 14.03 42.72 22.94
C PRO A 597 14.28 42.35 24.42
N VAL A 598 13.28 41.84 25.13
CA VAL A 598 13.23 41.56 26.56
C VAL A 598 13.12 40.06 26.88
N HIS A 599 12.82 39.19 25.89
CA HIS A 599 12.74 37.75 26.11
C HIS A 599 13.95 37.00 25.55
N SER A 600 14.57 36.13 26.35
CA SER A 600 15.65 35.24 25.89
C SER A 600 15.75 33.97 26.73
N LEU A 601 16.15 32.86 26.10
CA LEU A 601 16.54 31.63 26.81
C LEU A 601 17.92 31.20 26.31
N ASP A 602 18.88 31.10 27.22
CA ASP A 602 20.26 30.78 26.85
C ASP A 602 20.37 29.44 26.11
N GLY A 603 20.98 29.41 24.92
CA GLY A 603 21.19 28.19 24.12
C GLY A 603 19.94 27.51 23.55
N LEU A 604 18.76 28.15 23.57
CA LEU A 604 17.59 27.73 22.79
C LEU A 604 17.00 28.93 22.04
N ALA A 605 17.07 28.91 20.71
CA ALA A 605 16.44 29.95 19.89
C ALA A 605 14.90 29.95 20.03
N PRO A 606 14.22 31.11 19.90
CA PRO A 606 12.77 31.14 19.96
C PRO A 606 12.13 30.45 18.74
N GLY A 607 10.88 30.01 18.92
CA GLY A 607 10.07 29.39 17.87
C GLY A 607 10.01 27.85 17.93
N LEU A 608 9.65 27.24 16.80
CA LEU A 608 9.45 25.81 16.69
C LEU A 608 10.75 25.07 16.35
N HIS A 609 10.99 23.96 17.05
CA HIS A 609 12.08 23.04 16.82
C HIS A 609 11.55 21.63 16.62
N GLN A 610 12.28 20.80 15.88
CA GLN A 610 11.94 19.39 15.68
C GLN A 610 13.14 18.48 15.95
N VAL A 611 12.87 17.35 16.60
CA VAL A 611 13.81 16.25 16.81
C VAL A 611 13.19 15.00 16.19
N ASN A 612 13.85 14.46 15.17
CA ASN A 612 13.42 13.22 14.53
C ASN A 612 14.24 12.04 15.06
N LEU A 613 13.56 11.02 15.59
CA LEU A 613 14.16 9.79 16.09
C LEU A 613 13.95 8.63 15.10
N THR A 614 14.80 7.60 15.21
CA THR A 614 14.58 6.31 14.54
C THR A 614 14.23 5.27 15.59
N HIS A 615 13.01 4.76 15.56
CA HIS A 615 12.54 3.67 16.40
C HIS A 615 11.42 2.90 15.71
N HIS A 616 11.11 1.69 16.20
CA HIS A 616 10.19 0.76 15.55
C HIS A 616 9.23 0.13 16.56
N GLY A 617 7.99 -0.14 16.13
CA GLY A 617 6.99 -0.90 16.92
C GLY A 617 6.35 -0.16 18.10
N SER A 618 6.75 1.08 18.37
CA SER A 618 6.06 1.96 19.33
C SER A 618 4.73 2.44 18.76
N SER A 619 3.64 2.27 19.52
CA SER A 619 2.29 2.72 19.15
C SER A 619 1.80 3.88 20.03
N VAL A 620 1.44 3.59 21.28
CA VAL A 620 0.96 4.54 22.29
C VAL A 620 2.01 4.84 23.35
N ARG A 621 3.18 4.19 23.27
CA ARG A 621 4.32 4.43 24.16
C ARG A 621 5.61 4.24 23.39
N SER A 622 6.57 5.12 23.59
CA SER A 622 7.89 5.10 22.96
C SER A 622 8.95 5.46 23.99
N ALA A 623 9.70 4.44 24.44
CA ALA A 623 10.85 4.63 25.31
C ALA A 623 11.93 5.53 24.67
N PRO A 624 12.23 5.41 23.36
CA PRO A 624 13.16 6.34 22.70
C PRO A 624 12.70 7.80 22.72
N GLU A 625 11.42 8.08 22.47
CA GLU A 625 10.91 9.46 22.58
C GLU A 625 10.91 9.94 24.03
N SER A 626 10.56 9.08 24.99
CA SER A 626 10.58 9.42 26.41
C SER A 626 11.98 9.81 26.87
N ALA A 627 12.98 9.00 26.53
CA ALA A 627 14.37 9.28 26.86
C ALA A 627 14.89 10.57 26.21
N GLU A 628 14.44 10.89 24.99
CA GLU A 628 14.75 12.18 24.36
C GLU A 628 14.05 13.36 25.07
N VAL A 629 12.80 13.19 25.52
CA VAL A 629 12.10 14.21 26.33
C VAL A 629 12.90 14.51 27.60
N VAL A 630 13.29 13.47 28.35
CA VAL A 630 14.11 13.61 29.56
C VAL A 630 15.40 14.37 29.25
N ALA A 631 16.14 13.95 28.21
CA ALA A 631 17.39 14.58 27.81
C ALA A 631 17.22 16.05 27.38
N GLN A 632 16.09 16.42 26.76
CA GLN A 632 15.80 17.82 26.45
C GLN A 632 15.49 18.61 27.72
N VAL A 633 14.66 18.09 28.64
CA VAL A 633 14.35 18.73 29.93
C VAL A 633 15.62 18.98 30.73
N GLU A 634 16.45 17.95 30.94
CA GLU A 634 17.74 18.05 31.64
C GLU A 634 18.63 19.12 31.02
N SER A 635 18.66 19.17 29.69
CA SER A 635 19.49 20.15 29.00
C SER A 635 19.03 21.58 29.21
N LEU A 636 17.77 21.82 29.59
CA LEU A 636 17.13 23.13 29.68
C LEU A 636 17.06 23.68 31.09
N ILE A 637 16.89 22.83 32.10
CA ILE A 637 16.81 23.24 33.50
C ILE A 637 18.08 24.00 33.92
N GLY A 638 17.90 25.07 34.68
CA GLY A 638 18.99 25.91 35.19
C GLY A 638 19.48 26.99 34.23
N ARG A 639 19.14 26.93 32.93
CA ARG A 639 19.49 27.98 31.95
C ARG A 639 18.83 29.30 32.31
N ALA A 640 19.52 30.41 32.01
CA ALA A 640 18.95 31.74 32.21
C ALA A 640 17.79 31.99 31.24
N PHE A 641 16.59 32.22 31.79
CA PHE A 641 15.41 32.67 31.08
C PHE A 641 15.13 34.12 31.47
N THR A 642 15.11 35.01 30.49
CA THR A 642 14.82 36.43 30.67
C THR A 642 13.42 36.73 30.12
N THR A 643 12.65 37.47 30.90
CA THR A 643 11.32 37.96 30.55
C THR A 643 11.20 39.44 30.91
N GLU A 644 10.08 40.07 30.52
CA GLU A 644 9.73 41.42 30.99
C GLU A 644 9.70 41.55 32.52
N ALA A 645 9.44 40.46 33.25
CA ALA A 645 9.41 40.44 34.71
C ALA A 645 10.80 40.28 35.36
N GLY A 646 11.85 40.04 34.58
CA GLY A 646 13.21 39.79 35.06
C GLY A 646 13.81 38.49 34.53
N SER A 647 15.03 38.18 34.99
CA SER A 647 15.73 36.94 34.62
C SER A 647 15.79 35.97 35.79
N HIS A 648 15.47 34.70 35.53
CA HIS A 648 15.59 33.60 36.49
C HIS A 648 16.13 32.34 35.81
N SER A 649 16.56 31.36 36.61
CA SER A 649 16.92 30.03 36.08
C SER A 649 15.66 29.24 35.74
N LEU A 650 15.60 28.68 34.53
CA LEU A 650 14.47 27.88 34.05
C LEU A 650 14.23 26.69 35.00
N ALA A 651 13.04 26.63 35.58
CA ALA A 651 12.62 25.59 36.52
C ALA A 651 11.67 24.58 35.86
N ALA A 652 11.43 23.44 36.52
CA ALA A 652 10.52 22.40 36.03
C ALA A 652 9.10 22.95 35.74
N SER A 653 8.62 23.89 36.56
CA SER A 653 7.33 24.56 36.36
C SER A 653 7.23 25.40 35.06
N ASP A 654 8.37 25.83 34.52
CA ASP A 654 8.45 26.59 33.27
C ASP A 654 8.39 25.69 32.02
N ILE A 655 8.43 24.37 32.19
CA ILE A 655 8.36 23.38 31.11
C ILE A 655 7.01 22.67 31.15
N LEU A 656 6.45 22.45 29.96
CA LEU A 656 5.27 21.64 29.73
C LEU A 656 5.60 20.54 28.73
N VAL A 657 5.26 19.30 29.05
CA VAL A 657 5.35 18.18 28.13
C VAL A 657 3.93 17.76 27.72
N VAL A 658 3.72 17.68 26.41
CA VAL A 658 2.45 17.30 25.81
C VAL A 658 2.66 16.04 24.98
N THR A 659 1.74 15.09 25.06
CA THR A 659 1.87 13.82 24.32
C THR A 659 0.55 13.35 23.72
N SER A 660 0.62 12.42 22.78
CA SER A 660 -0.53 11.86 22.06
C SER A 660 -1.40 10.91 22.90
N SER A 661 -0.87 10.31 23.96
CA SER A 661 -1.56 9.29 24.76
C SER A 661 -1.25 9.38 26.26
N ALA A 662 -2.18 8.87 27.07
CA ALA A 662 -2.00 8.78 28.52
C ALA A 662 -0.89 7.79 28.90
N GLU A 663 -0.70 6.71 28.13
CA GLU A 663 0.36 5.73 28.36
C GLU A 663 1.75 6.33 28.14
N GLN A 664 1.91 7.18 27.11
CA GLN A 664 3.17 7.90 26.91
C GLN A 664 3.37 8.95 28.00
N ALA A 665 2.30 9.62 28.45
CA ALA A 665 2.39 10.58 29.55
C ALA A 665 2.88 9.91 30.85
N ALA A 666 2.33 8.73 31.17
CA ALA A 666 2.74 7.93 32.31
C ALA A 666 4.20 7.46 32.20
N GLN A 667 4.64 7.01 31.01
CA GLN A 667 6.02 6.61 30.77
C GLN A 667 6.99 7.78 31.00
N ILE A 668 6.73 8.93 30.37
CA ILE A 668 7.59 10.12 30.52
C ILE A 668 7.59 10.61 31.98
N GLY A 669 6.44 10.59 32.64
CA GLY A 669 6.34 10.96 34.06
C GLY A 669 7.16 10.05 34.97
N GLY A 670 7.16 8.74 34.70
CA GLY A 670 8.02 7.77 35.39
C GLY A 670 9.50 8.07 35.15
N ASP A 671 9.90 8.23 33.89
CA ASP A 671 11.31 8.45 33.51
C ASP A 671 11.86 9.78 34.05
N LEU A 672 11.05 10.86 34.09
CA LEU A 672 11.43 12.12 34.74
C LEU A 672 11.50 12.01 36.27
N GLY A 673 10.67 11.16 36.88
CA GLY A 673 10.70 10.92 38.33
C GLY A 673 11.93 10.13 38.78
N GLU A 674 12.44 9.25 37.91
CA GLU A 674 13.68 8.49 38.14
C GLU A 674 14.95 9.31 37.83
N ALA A 675 14.85 10.36 37.02
CA ALA A 675 15.96 11.22 36.66
C ALA A 675 16.42 12.13 37.82
N ASP A 676 17.74 12.31 37.94
CA ASP A 676 18.35 13.20 38.94
C ASP A 676 18.02 14.69 38.65
N GLY A 677 17.98 15.52 39.69
CA GLY A 677 17.91 16.99 39.51
C GLY A 677 16.51 17.63 39.64
N GLY A 678 15.53 16.93 40.21
CA GLY A 678 14.24 17.53 40.57
C GLY A 678 13.29 17.74 39.39
N LEU A 679 13.31 16.83 38.41
CA LEU A 679 12.49 16.92 37.19
C LEU A 679 11.05 16.44 37.38
N ALA A 680 10.73 15.84 38.54
CA ALA A 680 9.40 15.33 38.86
C ALA A 680 8.29 16.40 38.83
N ASP A 681 8.64 17.68 38.96
CA ASP A 681 7.69 18.80 38.95
C ASP A 681 7.36 19.31 37.53
N VAL A 682 7.89 18.68 36.47
CA VAL A 682 7.54 19.04 35.09
C VAL A 682 6.08 18.64 34.82
N ARG A 683 5.31 19.59 34.29
CA ARG A 683 3.91 19.33 33.94
C ARG A 683 3.85 18.45 32.69
N ILE A 684 3.20 17.29 32.81
CA ILE A 684 3.00 16.31 31.73
C ILE A 684 1.51 15.97 31.61
N GLY A 685 1.04 15.79 30.38
CA GLY A 685 -0.29 15.29 30.09
C GLY A 685 -0.51 15.14 28.59
N THR A 686 -1.71 14.70 28.23
CA THR A 686 -2.08 14.55 26.81
C THR A 686 -2.34 15.89 26.15
N VAL A 687 -2.33 15.91 24.81
CA VAL A 687 -2.66 17.09 24.00
C VAL A 687 -4.07 17.62 24.28
N ASP A 688 -5.01 16.74 24.65
CA ASP A 688 -6.38 17.15 24.98
C ASP A 688 -6.48 17.73 26.39
N GLU A 689 -5.71 17.20 27.35
CA GLU A 689 -5.68 17.68 28.73
C GLU A 689 -4.96 19.02 28.86
N LEU A 690 -3.84 19.18 28.15
CA LEU A 690 -2.90 20.29 28.35
C LEU A 690 -2.73 21.20 27.13
N GLY A 691 -3.50 21.02 26.06
CA GLY A 691 -3.39 21.84 24.84
C GLY A 691 -3.52 23.35 25.05
N ASN A 692 -4.21 23.77 26.12
CA ASN A 692 -4.41 25.18 26.48
C ASN A 692 -3.47 25.67 27.61
N ALA A 693 -2.68 24.79 28.22
CA ALA A 693 -1.75 25.17 29.28
C ALA A 693 -0.57 25.96 28.69
N ARG A 694 -0.05 26.96 29.41
CA ARG A 694 1.10 27.76 28.93
C ARG A 694 2.38 27.45 29.70
N ALA A 695 3.51 27.52 29.02
CA ALA A 695 4.85 27.31 29.58
C ALA A 695 5.90 28.17 28.87
N ALA A 696 7.11 28.31 29.44
CA ALA A 696 8.22 28.92 28.72
C ALA A 696 8.62 28.04 27.52
N VAL A 697 8.77 26.74 27.78
CA VAL A 697 9.08 25.72 26.76
C VAL A 697 8.01 24.64 26.77
N VAL A 698 7.56 24.25 25.58
CA VAL A 698 6.67 23.10 25.38
C VAL A 698 7.45 21.99 24.66
N ILE A 699 7.36 20.75 25.12
CA ILE A 699 7.96 19.59 24.47
C ILE A 699 6.85 18.62 24.09
N CYS A 700 6.73 18.29 22.81
CA CYS A 700 5.71 17.42 22.27
C CYS A 700 6.29 16.02 21.95
N SER A 701 5.59 14.94 22.30
CA SER A 701 5.94 13.55 21.93
C SER A 701 4.76 12.89 21.21
N LEU A 702 5.00 12.30 20.03
CA LEU A 702 3.94 11.67 19.22
C LEU A 702 3.79 10.16 19.50
N ALA A 703 4.80 9.52 20.08
CA ALA A 703 4.91 8.10 20.45
C ALA A 703 4.94 7.08 19.29
N ALA A 704 4.17 7.28 18.22
CA ALA A 704 4.05 6.30 17.14
C ALA A 704 5.33 6.24 16.27
N SER A 705 5.83 5.03 16.01
CA SER A 705 7.02 4.81 15.17
C SER A 705 6.72 4.99 13.68
N THR A 706 5.62 4.41 13.22
CA THR A 706 5.17 4.47 11.84
C THR A 706 3.66 4.69 11.79
N GLN A 707 3.15 5.01 10.60
CA GLN A 707 1.71 5.16 10.37
C GLN A 707 0.94 3.86 10.68
N GLN A 708 1.57 2.69 10.48
CA GLN A 708 0.97 1.38 10.76
C GLN A 708 0.92 1.06 12.26
N ASP A 709 1.75 1.72 13.07
CA ASP A 709 1.76 1.54 14.52
C ASP A 709 0.73 2.43 15.22
N VAL A 710 0.11 3.37 14.51
CA VAL A 710 -0.92 4.26 15.08
C VAL A 710 -2.13 3.42 15.48
N ARG A 711 -2.54 3.55 16.74
CA ARG A 711 -3.83 3.02 17.21
C ARG A 711 -4.91 4.05 16.89
N GLY A 712 -5.96 3.64 16.18
CA GLY A 712 -7.01 4.54 15.72
C GLY A 712 -6.67 5.16 14.36
N HIS A 713 -7.06 6.41 14.14
CA HIS A 713 -6.91 7.09 12.86
C HIS A 713 -5.67 8.00 12.84
N LEU A 714 -4.85 7.90 11.78
CA LEU A 714 -3.66 8.76 11.63
C LEU A 714 -4.04 10.24 11.60
N ALA A 715 -5.15 10.59 10.95
CA ALA A 715 -5.68 11.96 10.92
C ALA A 715 -5.98 12.54 12.32
N GLU A 716 -6.40 11.70 13.27
CA GLU A 716 -6.66 12.14 14.64
C GLU A 716 -5.36 12.37 15.42
N LEU A 717 -4.38 11.46 15.24
CA LEU A 717 -3.05 11.61 15.83
C LEU A 717 -2.36 12.88 15.31
N LEU A 718 -2.49 13.21 14.03
CA LEU A 718 -1.82 14.34 13.38
C LEU A 718 -2.69 15.60 13.26
N SER A 719 -3.78 15.68 14.03
CA SER A 719 -4.71 16.81 13.97
C SER A 719 -4.00 18.16 14.18
N VAL A 720 -4.17 19.06 13.22
CA VAL A 720 -3.63 20.43 13.27
C VAL A 720 -4.27 21.24 14.39
N GLU A 721 -5.53 21.00 14.71
CA GLU A 721 -6.21 21.68 15.83
C GLU A 721 -5.53 21.32 17.16
N ARG A 722 -5.32 20.03 17.41
CA ARG A 722 -4.73 19.51 18.65
C ARG A 722 -3.28 19.97 18.81
N TRP A 723 -2.45 19.73 17.79
CA TRP A 723 -1.04 20.10 17.85
C TRP A 723 -0.81 21.60 17.69
N GLY A 724 -1.69 22.32 16.99
CA GLY A 724 -1.61 23.76 16.84
C GLY A 724 -1.76 24.48 18.18
N ALA A 725 -2.70 24.03 19.03
CA ALA A 725 -2.85 24.53 20.39
C ALA A 725 -1.59 24.28 21.24
N ALA A 726 -1.06 23.04 21.22
CA ALA A 726 0.17 22.70 21.94
C ALA A 726 1.41 23.46 21.44
N ILE A 727 1.51 23.72 20.13
CA ILE A 727 2.61 24.53 19.57
C ILE A 727 2.47 25.99 20.01
N GLY A 728 1.25 26.54 20.02
CA GLY A 728 0.94 27.91 20.45
C GLY A 728 0.97 28.13 21.97
N ALA A 729 1.10 27.08 22.76
CA ALA A 729 1.17 27.13 24.22
C ALA A 729 2.49 27.68 24.78
N SER A 730 3.58 27.65 23.98
CA SER A 730 4.88 28.14 24.43
C SER A 730 4.94 29.68 24.47
N ARG A 731 5.71 30.21 25.42
CA ARG A 731 6.08 31.64 25.47
C ARG A 731 7.39 31.91 24.74
N TRP A 732 8.25 30.90 24.60
CA TRP A 732 9.56 31.03 23.97
C TRP A 732 9.78 30.03 22.83
N ALA A 733 9.69 28.74 23.13
CA ALA A 733 9.98 27.69 22.15
C ALA A 733 9.14 26.43 22.35
N THR A 734 8.89 25.73 21.24
CA THR A 734 8.28 24.40 21.24
C THR A 734 9.24 23.41 20.59
N ILE A 735 9.41 22.22 21.17
CA ILE A 735 10.24 21.13 20.64
C ILE A 735 9.32 19.94 20.32
N VAL A 736 9.16 19.60 19.04
CA VAL A 736 8.39 18.43 18.61
C VAL A 736 9.34 17.24 18.43
N ILE A 737 9.14 16.19 19.22
CA ILE A 737 9.85 14.92 19.14
C ILE A 737 8.92 13.91 18.47
N ARG A 738 9.42 13.27 17.40
CA ARG A 738 8.66 12.26 16.65
C ARG A 738 9.59 11.28 15.96
N SER A 739 9.05 10.12 15.60
CA SER A 739 9.72 9.26 14.62
C SER A 739 9.82 9.91 13.24
N ALA A 740 10.99 9.79 12.60
CA ALA A 740 11.18 10.16 11.19
C ALA A 740 10.26 9.34 10.27
N THR A 741 10.07 8.04 10.55
CA THR A 741 9.28 7.14 9.68
C THR A 741 7.78 7.38 9.75
N LEU A 742 7.28 8.17 10.71
CA LEU A 742 5.87 8.53 10.82
C LEU A 742 5.40 9.41 9.64
N THR A 743 6.26 10.30 9.12
CA THR A 743 5.93 11.19 8.00
C THR A 743 6.70 10.88 6.72
N ARG A 744 7.69 9.98 6.77
CA ARG A 744 8.55 9.61 5.61
C ARG A 744 8.04 8.40 4.83
N ARG A 745 6.75 8.09 4.96
CA ARG A 745 6.07 7.04 4.20
C ARG A 745 4.81 7.58 3.56
N ILE A 746 4.44 7.02 2.41
CA ILE A 746 3.18 7.31 1.76
C ILE A 746 2.05 6.66 2.58
N PRO A 747 1.05 7.43 3.04
CA PRO A 747 -0.10 6.86 3.72
C PRO A 747 -0.94 5.96 2.81
N SER A 748 -1.79 5.12 3.41
CA SER A 748 -2.61 4.16 2.68
C SER A 748 -3.72 4.79 1.85
N ASN A 749 -4.18 5.99 2.20
CA ASN A 749 -5.29 6.67 1.53
C ASN A 749 -5.05 8.20 1.44
N PRO A 750 -5.78 8.91 0.55
CA PRO A 750 -5.61 10.36 0.37
C PRO A 750 -5.97 11.21 1.59
N THR A 751 -6.91 10.78 2.43
CA THR A 751 -7.29 11.51 3.66
C THR A 751 -6.11 11.59 4.64
N ASP A 752 -5.43 10.46 4.85
CA ASP A 752 -4.24 10.39 5.68
C ASP A 752 -3.07 11.17 5.06
N LEU A 753 -2.96 11.20 3.72
CA LEU A 753 -2.00 12.05 3.02
C LEU A 753 -2.24 13.54 3.32
N ALA A 754 -3.50 13.99 3.28
CA ALA A 754 -3.87 15.36 3.62
C ALA A 754 -3.55 15.67 5.09
N ALA A 755 -3.83 14.76 6.02
CA ALA A 755 -3.50 14.96 7.44
C ALA A 755 -1.99 15.05 7.69
N VAL A 756 -1.18 14.18 7.09
CA VAL A 756 0.29 14.27 7.15
C VAL A 756 0.76 15.60 6.56
N GLY A 757 0.21 16.01 5.42
CA GLY A 757 0.55 17.28 4.77
C GLY A 757 0.21 18.50 5.65
N ALA A 758 -0.97 18.51 6.25
CA ALA A 758 -1.41 19.57 7.14
C ALA A 758 -0.53 19.66 8.41
N PHE A 759 -0.14 18.51 8.99
CA PHE A 759 0.79 18.46 10.11
C PHE A 759 2.21 18.92 9.74
N LEU A 760 2.72 18.52 8.57
CA LEU A 760 4.03 18.99 8.08
C LEU A 760 4.03 20.50 7.84
N ARG A 761 2.92 21.05 7.33
CA ARG A 761 2.74 22.51 7.20
C ARG A 761 2.69 23.22 8.55
N LEU A 762 2.04 22.63 9.55
CA LEU A 762 2.08 23.15 10.92
C LEU A 762 3.50 23.19 11.48
N CYS A 763 4.35 22.25 11.05
CA CYS A 763 5.76 22.19 11.41
C CYS A 763 6.69 22.97 10.46
N ASP A 764 6.16 23.70 9.48
CA ASP A 764 6.98 24.38 8.49
C ASP A 764 7.86 25.47 9.13
N GLY A 765 9.09 25.58 8.67
CA GLY A 765 10.10 26.45 9.29
C GLY A 765 10.65 25.98 10.65
N ALA A 766 10.25 24.80 11.16
CA ALA A 766 10.82 24.24 12.39
C ALA A 766 12.33 24.03 12.26
N ARG A 767 13.08 24.45 13.28
CA ARG A 767 14.54 24.25 13.35
C ARG A 767 14.86 22.79 13.67
N GLU A 768 15.61 22.12 12.80
CA GLU A 768 16.08 20.76 13.06
C GLU A 768 17.10 20.72 14.21
N ARG A 769 16.91 19.80 15.14
CA ARG A 769 17.81 19.50 16.25
C ARG A 769 18.24 18.05 16.19
N ARG A 770 19.52 17.80 16.49
CA ARG A 770 20.01 16.43 16.69
C ARG A 770 19.43 15.86 17.98
N PRO A 771 19.09 14.56 18.02
CA PRO A 771 18.73 13.88 19.25
C PRO A 771 19.82 14.05 20.31
N ARG A 772 19.44 14.28 21.55
CA ARG A 772 20.35 14.36 22.70
C ARG A 772 20.59 12.99 23.31
N HIS A 773 19.55 12.15 23.33
CA HIS A 773 19.66 10.75 23.70
C HIS A 773 20.20 9.95 22.51
N ARG A 774 21.23 9.14 22.74
CA ARG A 774 21.88 8.31 21.72
C ARG A 774 21.49 6.85 21.84
#